data_AF-A0A4Q7R636-F1
#
_entry.id   AF-A0A4Q7R636-F1
#
_cell.length_a   1.000
_cell.length_b   1.000
_cell.length_c   1.000
_cell.angle_alpha   90.00
_cell.angle_beta   90.00
_cell.angle_gamma   90.00
#
_symmetry.space_group_name_H-M   'P 1'
#
loop_
_entity.id
_entity.type
_entity.pdbx_description
1 polymer ?
#
loop_
_entity_poly.entity_id
_entity_poly.type
_entity_poly.pdbx_seq_one_letter_code
_entity_poly.pdbx_strand_id
1 'polypeptide(L)'
;MRMKLLIAVLALLAGVLVTLPARAAAPDATVVPIQVTGPAASRFNLVVMGDGYTAAELPKFREQLDKHLNILWSIEPFKSYRNYVNVYAVEIASPESGVDCDPGLTDPKRDTPLQMGFWGGCNPGSVQRLLTVSQAAATQYADLVPGTTSANRQILAIGNSDTYGGAGGTYATASGGNALSALITPHELGHSLGGLQDEYDYYARGERGAPYVGPEPTSIHHTLLTEQQMLEQHKKWWRWLGEKSESGGTIGRYEGGMYAGSGVWRPSAHSMMKALGYYFDQPSRERMTQRLSAKTNLFQDSTPAGPVAADQVVWLQTLHPVDHELDVTWTLDGTALPTANARTVDLSTLDLAPGPHTLTAKIVDNTAFIRDPAIRPTAIRLWTIQPSAIAPQPTAPAFTGSTSAEQPVSADEVVYAETAQSVGAIVWKVDGRIVDNPGNDRDLALAPLKLTGRHTLTAQTGSETLTWTVDGVQPVVTSTLSKPLLTVQKPSGPEYIYNDAFTMGLAATDDSAGYVVPEFRVDGDGWYNYYGWPTDASAPFRFTAEGTAIDQLVYGKLGVPRIVPWDDVPPGYGRHQVEYRAIDATGNIGDPRRFAVTLLHPAPACTTTLTGTHDRPLYLSKGVTCLTNATVNGAVLVAAGASLVAIDSRVNGPVRADQAADLHLLSSTIGGPVSASGVTRSLVAVGSTVQGPVSVTNSRTTDPVTLAGNTVNGPLTCSANTLAPTNLQAPNQVSGPRSGQCAKL
;
A
#
# COMPACT_ATOMS: atom_id res chain seq x y z
N MET A 1 -78.89 -43.05 44.85
CA MET A 1 -78.40 -42.13 45.91
C MET A 1 -76.88 -42.18 45.84
N ARG A 2 -76.18 -41.03 45.74
CA ARG A 2 -74.78 -40.76 46.19
C ARG A 2 -73.76 -41.93 46.12
N MET A 3 -72.54 -41.86 45.59
CA MET A 3 -71.52 -40.81 45.58
C MET A 3 -70.15 -41.54 45.62
N LYS A 4 -69.15 -40.96 44.94
CA LYS A 4 -67.70 -40.97 45.24
C LYS A 4 -66.80 -42.23 45.12
N LEU A 5 -65.63 -41.89 44.55
CA LEU A 5 -64.26 -42.38 44.73
C LEU A 5 -63.89 -43.74 44.16
N LEU A 6 -62.89 -43.73 43.27
CA LEU A 6 -61.89 -44.78 43.20
C LEU A 6 -60.49 -44.16 43.08
N ILE A 7 -59.66 -44.59 44.02
CA ILE A 7 -58.20 -44.47 44.05
C ILE A 7 -57.63 -45.66 43.29
N ALA A 8 -56.62 -45.45 42.45
CA ALA A 8 -55.66 -46.49 42.09
C ALA A 8 -54.27 -45.85 41.97
N VAL A 9 -53.36 -46.33 42.83
CA VAL A 9 -51.94 -45.99 42.86
C VAL A 9 -51.22 -46.87 41.83
N LEU A 10 -50.42 -46.29 40.94
CA LEU A 10 -49.47 -47.03 40.10
C LEU A 10 -48.06 -46.43 40.21
N ALA A 11 -47.09 -47.34 40.19
CA ALA A 11 -45.72 -47.19 40.64
C ALA A 11 -44.83 -46.23 39.81
N LEU A 12 -43.87 -45.61 40.51
CA LEU A 12 -42.76 -44.83 39.96
C LEU A 12 -41.83 -45.72 39.11
N LEU A 13 -41.60 -45.32 37.86
CA LEU A 13 -40.33 -45.53 37.16
C LEU A 13 -39.70 -44.16 36.89
N ALA A 14 -38.50 -43.96 37.41
CA ALA A 14 -37.70 -42.76 37.21
C ALA A 14 -37.08 -42.76 35.79
N GLY A 15 -37.50 -41.81 34.96
CA GLY A 15 -36.80 -41.42 33.73
C GLY A 15 -35.96 -40.18 33.99
N VAL A 16 -34.65 -40.30 33.84
CA VAL A 16 -33.70 -39.18 33.87
C VAL A 16 -33.95 -38.31 32.63
N LEU A 17 -34.53 -37.12 32.83
CA LEU A 17 -34.54 -36.06 31.83
C LEU A 17 -33.14 -35.44 31.80
N VAL A 18 -32.38 -35.74 30.75
CA VAL A 18 -31.18 -34.97 30.39
C VAL A 18 -31.67 -33.60 29.91
N THR A 19 -31.53 -32.58 30.73
CA THR A 19 -31.69 -31.19 30.31
C THR A 19 -30.51 -30.84 29.41
N LEU A 20 -30.75 -30.73 28.11
CA LEU A 20 -29.79 -30.10 27.19
C LEU A 20 -29.56 -28.65 27.66
N PRO A 21 -28.32 -28.14 27.69
CA PRO A 21 -28.08 -26.75 28.05
C PRO A 21 -28.75 -25.85 27.01
N ALA A 22 -29.46 -24.82 27.49
CA ALA A 22 -30.00 -23.78 26.63
C ALA A 22 -28.86 -23.14 25.85
N ARG A 23 -28.95 -23.15 24.52
CA ARG A 23 -28.03 -22.44 23.63
C ARG A 23 -28.16 -20.95 23.95
N ALA A 24 -27.10 -20.33 24.45
CA ALA A 24 -27.06 -18.88 24.62
C ALA A 24 -27.42 -18.22 23.28
N ALA A 25 -28.28 -17.20 23.30
CA ALA A 25 -28.58 -16.43 22.10
C ALA A 25 -27.28 -15.82 21.56
N ALA A 26 -27.12 -15.79 20.24
CA ALA A 26 -26.02 -15.06 19.64
C ALA A 26 -26.09 -13.59 20.09
N PRO A 27 -24.96 -12.94 20.42
CA PRO A 27 -24.97 -11.53 20.77
C PRO A 27 -25.61 -10.68 19.66
N ASP A 28 -26.34 -9.64 20.08
CA ASP A 28 -26.97 -8.71 19.16
C ASP A 28 -25.90 -8.09 18.25
N ALA A 29 -26.14 -8.15 16.94
CA ALA A 29 -25.26 -7.58 15.92
C ALA A 29 -25.99 -6.50 15.13
N THR A 30 -25.28 -5.44 14.78
CA THR A 30 -25.82 -4.33 13.98
C THR A 30 -25.16 -4.31 12.61
N VAL A 31 -25.96 -4.36 11.54
CA VAL A 31 -25.47 -4.18 10.18
C VAL A 31 -25.44 -2.68 9.87
N VAL A 32 -24.26 -2.14 9.62
CA VAL A 32 -24.01 -0.74 9.29
C VAL A 32 -23.52 -0.66 7.84
N PRO A 33 -24.29 -0.07 6.92
CA PRO A 33 -23.80 0.24 5.59
C PRO A 33 -22.68 1.27 5.68
N ILE A 34 -21.50 0.94 5.13
CA ILE A 34 -20.35 1.85 5.08
C ILE A 34 -20.24 2.50 3.70
N GLN A 35 -20.47 1.71 2.66
CA GLN A 35 -20.55 2.17 1.28
C GLN A 35 -21.59 1.33 0.54
N VAL A 36 -22.57 1.97 -0.10
CA VAL A 36 -23.56 1.27 -0.93
C VAL A 36 -23.65 1.96 -2.28
N THR A 37 -23.19 1.27 -3.32
CA THR A 37 -23.09 1.80 -4.69
C THR A 37 -24.14 1.19 -5.62
N GLY A 38 -25.02 0.34 -5.07
CA GLY A 38 -26.16 -0.25 -5.78
C GLY A 38 -26.75 -1.45 -5.03
N PRO A 39 -27.79 -2.10 -5.59
CA PRO A 39 -28.41 -3.26 -4.98
C PRO A 39 -27.38 -4.37 -4.70
N ALA A 40 -27.43 -4.96 -3.50
CA ALA A 40 -26.48 -6.00 -3.09
C ALA A 40 -26.42 -7.18 -4.07
N ALA A 41 -27.55 -7.54 -4.70
CA ALA A 41 -27.62 -8.63 -5.67
C ALA A 41 -26.81 -8.39 -6.96
N SER A 42 -26.54 -7.14 -7.33
CA SER A 42 -25.80 -6.77 -8.56
C SER A 42 -24.39 -6.21 -8.30
N ARG A 43 -23.95 -6.19 -7.03
CA ARG A 43 -22.65 -5.69 -6.58
C ARG A 43 -21.81 -6.80 -5.96
N PHE A 44 -20.50 -6.55 -5.91
CA PHE A 44 -19.62 -7.25 -4.99
C PHE A 44 -19.88 -6.70 -3.59
N ASN A 45 -20.03 -7.57 -2.59
CA ASN A 45 -20.30 -7.15 -1.21
C ASN A 45 -19.12 -7.56 -0.31
N LEU A 46 -18.38 -6.59 0.20
CA LEU A 46 -17.40 -6.80 1.26
C LEU A 46 -18.10 -6.68 2.60
N VAL A 47 -18.22 -7.81 3.32
CA VAL A 47 -18.81 -7.84 4.66
C VAL A 47 -17.67 -7.88 5.67
N VAL A 48 -17.54 -6.81 6.44
CA VAL A 48 -16.48 -6.65 7.44
C VAL A 48 -17.06 -6.81 8.84
N MET A 49 -16.38 -7.55 9.71
CA MET A 49 -16.84 -7.79 11.07
C MET A 49 -15.70 -7.68 12.07
N GLY A 50 -15.96 -7.09 13.24
CA GLY A 50 -15.00 -6.97 14.33
C GLY A 50 -15.15 -8.11 15.34
N ASP A 51 -14.04 -8.62 15.85
CA ASP A 51 -14.02 -9.54 17.00
C ASP A 51 -13.09 -9.04 18.11
N GLY A 52 -13.46 -9.31 19.36
CA GLY A 52 -12.70 -8.85 20.52
C GLY A 52 -12.83 -7.35 20.82
N TYR A 53 -13.78 -6.64 20.18
CA TYR A 53 -14.14 -5.27 20.52
C TYR A 53 -15.35 -5.28 21.43
N THR A 54 -15.19 -4.80 22.66
CA THR A 54 -16.34 -4.59 23.56
C THR A 54 -17.25 -3.49 23.02
N ALA A 55 -18.46 -3.36 23.58
CA ALA A 55 -19.38 -2.29 23.19
C ALA A 55 -18.75 -0.87 23.28
N ALA A 56 -17.84 -0.66 24.25
CA ALA A 56 -17.11 0.60 24.40
C ALA A 56 -16.00 0.80 23.36
N GLU A 57 -15.56 -0.27 22.70
CA GLU A 57 -14.49 -0.27 21.71
C GLU A 57 -14.99 -0.35 20.26
N LEU A 58 -16.31 -0.44 20.02
CA LEU A 58 -16.86 -0.34 18.67
C LEU A 58 -16.44 0.95 17.93
N PRO A 59 -16.27 2.12 18.59
CA PRO A 59 -15.65 3.28 17.95
C PRO A 59 -14.22 3.03 17.45
N LYS A 60 -13.41 2.27 18.20
CA LYS A 60 -12.05 1.85 17.79
C LYS A 60 -12.11 0.92 16.57
N PHE A 61 -13.05 -0.03 16.54
CA PHE A 61 -13.27 -0.88 15.36
C PHE A 61 -13.60 -0.05 14.12
N ARG A 62 -14.47 0.97 14.24
CA ARG A 62 -14.81 1.86 13.11
C ARG A 62 -13.62 2.66 12.62
N GLU A 63 -12.80 3.21 13.52
CA GLU A 63 -11.56 3.92 13.15
C GLU A 63 -10.58 3.01 12.41
N GLN A 64 -10.39 1.79 12.89
CA GLN A 64 -9.52 0.80 12.25
C GLN A 64 -10.10 0.34 10.90
N LEU A 65 -11.41 0.13 10.81
CA LEU A 65 -12.09 -0.17 9.56
C LEU A 65 -11.90 0.95 8.53
N ASP A 66 -12.07 2.21 8.94
CA ASP A 66 -11.85 3.37 8.07
C ASP A 66 -10.42 3.38 7.52
N LYS A 67 -9.41 3.19 8.38
CA LYS A 67 -8.01 3.08 7.95
C LYS A 67 -7.78 1.92 6.97
N HIS A 68 -8.37 0.74 7.23
CA HIS A 68 -8.25 -0.43 6.36
C HIS A 68 -8.88 -0.17 4.98
N LEU A 69 -10.06 0.46 4.94
CA LEU A 69 -10.74 0.78 3.69
C LEU A 69 -9.99 1.85 2.89
N ASN A 70 -9.52 2.93 3.53
CA ASN A 70 -8.77 3.98 2.82
C ASN A 70 -7.46 3.44 2.20
N ILE A 71 -6.75 2.53 2.90
CA ILE A 71 -5.58 1.85 2.32
C ILE A 71 -6.00 0.89 1.20
N LEU A 72 -7.10 0.17 1.34
CA LEU A 72 -7.61 -0.68 0.27
C LEU A 72 -7.95 0.15 -0.99
N TRP A 73 -8.61 1.29 -0.82
CA TRP A 73 -9.00 2.22 -1.89
C TRP A 73 -7.84 3.03 -2.48
N SER A 74 -6.65 2.99 -1.87
CA SER A 74 -5.44 3.56 -2.47
C SER A 74 -4.70 2.57 -3.36
N ILE A 75 -5.11 1.31 -3.40
CA ILE A 75 -4.42 0.20 -4.10
C ILE A 75 -5.24 -0.28 -5.30
N GLU A 76 -4.59 -0.44 -6.45
CA GLU A 76 -5.24 -1.04 -7.61
C GLU A 76 -5.40 -2.57 -7.47
N PRO A 77 -6.52 -3.15 -7.94
CA PRO A 77 -7.62 -2.53 -8.67
C PRO A 77 -8.77 -2.03 -7.78
N PHE A 78 -8.64 -2.13 -6.46
CA PHE A 78 -9.71 -1.72 -5.55
C PHE A 78 -10.03 -0.23 -5.65
N LYS A 79 -9.02 0.61 -5.91
CA LYS A 79 -9.18 2.02 -6.24
C LYS A 79 -10.13 2.22 -7.44
N SER A 80 -9.72 1.79 -8.64
CA SER A 80 -10.51 1.96 -9.87
C SER A 80 -11.89 1.32 -9.82
N TYR A 81 -12.05 0.24 -9.07
CA TYR A 81 -13.31 -0.51 -9.00
C TYR A 81 -14.10 -0.29 -7.70
N ARG A 82 -13.81 0.76 -6.92
CA ARG A 82 -14.52 1.02 -5.65
C ARG A 82 -16.05 1.09 -5.81
N ASN A 83 -16.53 1.61 -6.94
CA ASN A 83 -17.95 1.68 -7.28
C ASN A 83 -18.62 0.31 -7.52
N TYR A 84 -17.85 -0.77 -7.67
CA TYR A 84 -18.38 -2.13 -7.84
C TYR A 84 -18.69 -2.78 -6.49
N VAL A 85 -18.24 -2.16 -5.40
CA VAL A 85 -18.20 -2.74 -4.07
C VAL A 85 -19.18 -2.04 -3.15
N ASN A 86 -20.10 -2.81 -2.57
CA ASN A 86 -20.78 -2.44 -1.34
C ASN A 86 -19.93 -2.89 -0.15
N VAL A 87 -19.82 -2.06 0.87
CA VAL A 87 -19.19 -2.40 2.15
C VAL A 87 -20.23 -2.32 3.26
N TYR A 88 -20.34 -3.41 4.00
CA TYR A 88 -21.18 -3.50 5.19
C TYR A 88 -20.31 -3.88 6.39
N ALA A 89 -20.38 -3.12 7.46
CA ALA A 89 -19.84 -3.52 8.76
C ALA A 89 -20.91 -4.29 9.53
N VAL A 90 -20.55 -5.43 10.10
CA VAL A 90 -21.36 -6.16 11.08
C VAL A 90 -20.71 -5.93 12.43
N GLU A 91 -21.28 -5.03 13.21
CA GLU A 91 -20.79 -4.66 14.53
C GLU A 91 -21.30 -5.65 15.56
N ILE A 92 -20.38 -6.34 16.22
CA ILE A 92 -20.68 -7.40 17.18
C ILE A 92 -19.93 -7.05 18.47
N ALA A 93 -20.68 -6.67 19.52
CA ALA A 93 -20.07 -6.37 20.80
C ALA A 93 -19.56 -7.67 21.45
N SER A 94 -18.25 -7.75 21.66
CA SER A 94 -17.61 -8.88 22.34
C SER A 94 -17.73 -8.71 23.87
N PRO A 95 -18.01 -9.79 24.62
CA PRO A 95 -17.97 -9.76 26.09
C PRO A 95 -16.59 -9.40 26.65
N GLU A 96 -15.53 -9.86 25.99
CA GLU A 96 -14.14 -9.56 26.36
C GLU A 96 -13.41 -8.78 25.27
N SER A 97 -12.46 -7.95 25.69
CA SER A 97 -11.51 -7.28 24.80
C SER A 97 -10.39 -8.23 24.42
N GLY A 98 -9.97 -8.18 23.15
CA GLY A 98 -8.87 -8.99 22.61
C GLY A 98 -9.33 -10.30 21.97
N VAL A 99 -8.37 -11.06 21.44
CA VAL A 99 -8.58 -12.35 20.77
C VAL A 99 -7.81 -13.48 21.47
N ASP A 100 -8.09 -14.72 21.10
CA ASP A 100 -7.45 -15.90 21.70
C ASP A 100 -5.93 -15.96 21.48
N CYS A 101 -5.20 -16.34 22.54
CA CYS A 101 -3.76 -16.65 22.51
C CYS A 101 -2.88 -15.52 21.94
N ASP A 102 -3.16 -14.30 22.40
CA ASP A 102 -2.51 -13.07 21.97
C ASP A 102 -1.74 -12.42 23.15
N PRO A 103 -0.42 -12.17 23.01
CA PRO A 103 0.43 -12.50 21.86
C PRO A 103 0.90 -13.96 21.80
N GLY A 104 0.73 -14.74 22.87
CA GLY A 104 1.32 -16.09 23.01
C GLY A 104 0.32 -17.19 23.36
N LEU A 105 0.75 -18.44 23.14
CA LEU A 105 -0.04 -19.66 23.44
C LEU A 105 -0.41 -19.84 24.92
N THR A 106 0.30 -19.14 25.82
CA THR A 106 0.02 -19.16 27.26
C THR A 106 -0.95 -18.07 27.69
N ASP A 107 -1.27 -17.12 26.80
CA ASP A 107 -2.20 -16.05 27.10
C ASP A 107 -3.66 -16.56 27.10
N PRO A 108 -4.57 -15.90 27.84
CA PRO A 108 -5.94 -16.37 27.98
C PRO A 108 -6.68 -16.46 26.65
N LYS A 109 -7.58 -17.45 26.58
CA LYS A 109 -8.66 -17.42 25.60
C LYS A 109 -9.71 -16.39 26.01
N ARG A 110 -10.29 -15.70 25.04
CA ARG A 110 -11.29 -14.65 25.18
C ARG A 110 -12.62 -15.19 24.69
N ASP A 111 -13.68 -14.93 25.45
CA ASP A 111 -15.04 -15.19 24.99
C ASP A 111 -15.44 -14.12 23.97
N THR A 112 -15.29 -14.47 22.69
CA THR A 112 -15.60 -13.58 21.57
C THR A 112 -16.59 -14.23 20.58
N PRO A 113 -17.48 -13.44 19.96
CA PRO A 113 -18.52 -13.96 19.06
C PRO A 113 -18.00 -14.71 17.83
N LEU A 114 -16.85 -14.30 17.27
CA LEU A 114 -16.28 -14.90 16.07
C LEU A 114 -15.15 -15.89 16.37
N GLN A 115 -14.78 -16.05 17.64
CA GLN A 115 -13.73 -16.97 18.11
C GLN A 115 -12.42 -16.75 17.36
N MET A 116 -12.04 -15.48 17.14
CA MET A 116 -10.77 -15.16 16.52
C MET A 116 -9.62 -15.52 17.47
N GLY A 117 -8.54 -16.05 16.89
CA GLY A 117 -7.37 -16.45 17.65
C GLY A 117 -6.13 -16.64 16.80
N PHE A 118 -4.99 -16.24 17.35
CA PHE A 118 -3.67 -16.47 16.76
C PHE A 118 -3.29 -17.96 16.83
N TRP A 119 -2.15 -18.31 16.22
CA TRP A 119 -1.67 -19.69 16.17
C TRP A 119 -2.69 -20.65 15.54
N GLY A 120 -3.51 -20.19 14.60
CA GLY A 120 -4.57 -21.00 13.99
C GLY A 120 -5.60 -21.51 15.01
N GLY A 121 -5.99 -20.68 15.98
CA GLY A 121 -6.90 -21.05 17.06
C GLY A 121 -6.20 -21.74 18.23
N CYS A 122 -5.09 -21.15 18.70
CA CYS A 122 -4.27 -21.65 19.81
C CYS A 122 -3.60 -23.02 19.57
N ASN A 123 -3.20 -23.33 18.33
CA ASN A 123 -2.49 -24.57 18.00
C ASN A 123 -0.96 -24.36 18.10
N PRO A 124 -0.26 -25.07 19.01
CA PRO A 124 1.19 -24.94 19.16
C PRO A 124 2.01 -25.38 17.93
N GLY A 125 1.40 -26.13 17.00
CA GLY A 125 2.03 -26.52 15.73
C GLY A 125 1.85 -25.51 14.59
N SER A 126 1.17 -24.39 14.84
CA SER A 126 0.94 -23.33 13.85
C SER A 126 1.97 -22.21 13.98
N VAL A 127 2.09 -21.36 12.95
CA VAL A 127 2.84 -20.11 13.06
C VAL A 127 2.03 -19.07 13.84
N GLN A 128 2.70 -18.28 14.70
CA GLN A 128 2.06 -17.26 15.55
C GLN A 128 1.09 -16.36 14.79
N ARG A 129 1.57 -15.77 13.68
CA ARG A 129 0.86 -14.78 12.87
C ARG A 129 -0.44 -15.26 12.20
N LEU A 130 -0.72 -16.57 12.25
CA LEU A 130 -1.93 -17.12 11.65
C LEU A 130 -3.14 -16.80 12.53
N LEU A 131 -3.80 -15.69 12.25
CA LEU A 131 -5.04 -15.28 12.89
C LEU A 131 -6.20 -15.94 12.15
N THR A 132 -7.04 -16.69 12.85
CA THR A 132 -8.18 -17.39 12.23
C THR A 132 -9.51 -16.92 12.79
N VAL A 133 -10.60 -17.27 12.12
CA VAL A 133 -11.98 -16.94 12.51
C VAL A 133 -12.88 -18.18 12.38
N SER A 134 -13.89 -18.30 13.25
CA SER A 134 -14.91 -19.35 13.12
C SER A 134 -15.75 -19.16 11.86
N GLN A 135 -15.64 -20.10 10.92
CA GLN A 135 -16.38 -20.05 9.66
C GLN A 135 -17.90 -20.03 9.84
N ALA A 136 -18.39 -20.79 10.83
CA ALA A 136 -19.81 -20.87 11.13
C ALA A 136 -20.34 -19.54 11.68
N ALA A 137 -19.62 -18.93 12.63
CA ALA A 137 -20.00 -17.64 13.19
C ALA A 137 -19.92 -16.54 12.13
N ALA A 138 -18.81 -16.47 11.39
CA ALA A 138 -18.62 -15.48 10.32
C ALA A 138 -19.74 -15.55 9.26
N THR A 139 -20.12 -16.77 8.84
CA THR A 139 -21.24 -16.96 7.90
C THR A 139 -22.57 -16.52 8.51
N GLN A 140 -22.86 -16.92 9.76
CA GLN A 140 -24.09 -16.56 10.46
C GLN A 140 -24.27 -15.03 10.53
N TYR A 141 -23.22 -14.29 10.89
CA TYR A 141 -23.29 -12.83 10.97
C TYR A 141 -23.31 -12.16 9.60
N ALA A 142 -22.59 -12.70 8.61
CA ALA A 142 -22.65 -12.18 7.25
C ALA A 142 -24.03 -12.37 6.59
N ASP A 143 -24.77 -13.41 6.97
CA ASP A 143 -26.14 -13.66 6.48
C ASP A 143 -27.17 -12.63 6.99
N LEU A 144 -26.80 -11.79 7.98
CA LEU A 144 -27.64 -10.67 8.41
C LEU A 144 -27.71 -9.55 7.36
N VAL A 145 -26.77 -9.50 6.41
CA VAL A 145 -26.72 -8.46 5.37
C VAL A 145 -27.66 -8.85 4.21
N PRO A 146 -28.81 -8.16 4.03
CA PRO A 146 -29.82 -8.56 3.06
C PRO A 146 -29.31 -8.49 1.61
N GLY A 147 -29.71 -9.46 0.79
CA GLY A 147 -29.35 -9.51 -0.64
C GLY A 147 -27.92 -9.94 -0.94
N THR A 148 -27.11 -10.22 0.08
CA THR A 148 -25.79 -10.86 -0.09
C THR A 148 -25.93 -12.38 -0.16
N THR A 149 -25.01 -13.01 -0.87
CA THR A 149 -24.89 -14.47 -1.03
C THR A 149 -23.42 -14.86 -0.98
N SER A 150 -23.11 -16.14 -0.77
CA SER A 150 -21.72 -16.62 -0.87
C SER A 150 -21.08 -16.38 -2.24
N ALA A 151 -21.88 -16.28 -3.31
CA ALA A 151 -21.39 -16.03 -4.66
C ALA A 151 -20.91 -14.59 -4.85
N ASN A 152 -21.63 -13.60 -4.34
CA ASN A 152 -21.36 -12.17 -4.56
C ASN A 152 -20.75 -11.45 -3.34
N ARG A 153 -20.39 -12.17 -2.26
CA ARG A 153 -19.72 -11.59 -1.10
C ARG A 153 -18.31 -12.11 -0.85
N GLN A 154 -17.54 -11.35 -0.07
CA GLN A 154 -16.30 -11.75 0.58
C GLN A 154 -16.37 -11.29 2.04
N ILE A 155 -15.90 -12.13 2.96
CA ILE A 155 -15.85 -11.79 4.39
C ILE A 155 -14.43 -11.37 4.76
N LEU A 156 -14.33 -10.29 5.52
CA LEU A 156 -13.14 -9.82 6.23
C LEU A 156 -13.45 -9.76 7.74
N ALA A 157 -12.69 -10.46 8.57
CA ALA A 157 -12.79 -10.35 10.02
C ALA A 157 -11.58 -9.60 10.59
N ILE A 158 -11.82 -8.58 11.42
CA ILE A 158 -10.76 -7.79 12.05
C ILE A 158 -10.75 -8.10 13.55
N GLY A 159 -9.62 -8.57 14.08
CA GLY A 159 -9.45 -8.85 15.50
C GLY A 159 -8.88 -7.66 16.27
N ASN A 160 -9.41 -7.35 17.47
CA ASN A 160 -8.88 -6.30 18.34
C ASN A 160 -7.51 -6.72 18.92
N SER A 161 -6.44 -6.47 18.18
CA SER A 161 -5.07 -6.83 18.56
C SER A 161 -4.04 -5.93 17.89
N ASP A 162 -2.97 -5.62 18.62
CA ASP A 162 -1.77 -4.93 18.11
C ASP A 162 -0.70 -5.93 17.60
N THR A 163 -0.89 -7.23 17.83
CA THR A 163 -0.01 -8.29 17.33
C THR A 163 -0.16 -8.45 15.83
N TYR A 164 0.95 -8.55 15.12
CA TYR A 164 0.95 -8.77 13.68
C TYR A 164 0.33 -10.14 13.34
N GLY A 165 -0.76 -10.15 12.57
CA GLY A 165 -1.22 -11.37 11.93
C GLY A 165 -2.50 -11.24 11.14
N GLY A 166 -2.75 -12.27 10.36
CA GLY A 166 -3.82 -12.37 9.39
C GLY A 166 -3.81 -13.74 8.75
N ALA A 167 -4.84 -14.00 7.97
CA ALA A 167 -4.93 -15.20 7.16
C ALA A 167 -5.89 -14.99 6.00
N GLY A 168 -5.55 -15.62 4.88
CA GLY A 168 -6.35 -15.68 3.67
C GLY A 168 -6.73 -17.13 3.37
N GLY A 169 -7.87 -17.30 2.68
CA GLY A 169 -8.42 -18.61 2.40
C GLY A 169 -9.84 -18.47 1.86
N THR A 170 -10.83 -19.08 2.49
CA THR A 170 -12.23 -18.75 2.17
C THR A 170 -12.59 -17.34 2.65
N TYR A 171 -12.04 -16.92 3.79
CA TYR A 171 -12.25 -15.62 4.40
C TYR A 171 -10.90 -14.95 4.65
N ALA A 172 -10.90 -13.62 4.62
CA ALA A 172 -9.74 -12.83 4.99
C ALA A 172 -9.85 -12.46 6.48
N THR A 173 -8.72 -12.43 7.17
CA THR A 173 -8.64 -11.90 8.54
C THR A 173 -7.44 -10.98 8.69
N ALA A 174 -7.53 -10.01 9.59
CA ALA A 174 -6.41 -9.16 9.97
C ALA A 174 -6.50 -8.79 11.46
N SER A 175 -5.36 -8.63 12.12
CA SER A 175 -5.29 -7.80 13.33
C SER A 175 -5.76 -6.37 12.99
N GLY A 176 -6.33 -5.62 13.93
CA GLY A 176 -6.80 -4.24 13.68
C GLY A 176 -5.83 -3.13 14.10
N GLY A 177 -4.94 -3.38 15.07
CA GLY A 177 -4.13 -2.34 15.74
C GLY A 177 -2.64 -2.33 15.39
N ASN A 178 -2.12 -3.38 14.75
CA ASN A 178 -0.71 -3.43 14.36
C ASN A 178 -0.34 -2.32 13.35
N ALA A 179 0.91 -1.86 13.32
CA ALA A 179 1.37 -0.85 12.35
C ALA A 179 1.09 -1.27 10.89
N LEU A 180 1.30 -2.54 10.56
CA LEU A 180 1.07 -3.13 9.23
C LEU A 180 -0.37 -3.61 9.00
N SER A 181 -1.24 -3.51 10.00
CA SER A 181 -2.61 -4.04 10.05
C SER A 181 -3.42 -3.82 8.76
N ALA A 182 -3.52 -2.56 8.33
CA ALA A 182 -4.31 -2.20 7.17
C ALA A 182 -3.73 -2.74 5.85
N LEU A 183 -2.42 -3.02 5.80
CA LEU A 183 -1.76 -3.63 4.64
C LEU A 183 -1.94 -5.16 4.60
N ILE A 184 -2.30 -5.80 5.71
CA ILE A 184 -2.67 -7.22 5.74
C ILE A 184 -3.95 -7.43 4.94
N THR A 185 -4.93 -6.53 5.04
CA THR A 185 -6.23 -6.65 4.35
C THR A 185 -6.11 -6.89 2.84
N PRO A 186 -5.42 -6.05 2.04
CA PRO A 186 -5.27 -6.31 0.61
C PRO A 186 -4.52 -7.62 0.32
N HIS A 187 -3.49 -7.97 1.10
CA HIS A 187 -2.78 -9.25 0.95
C HIS A 187 -3.72 -10.46 1.14
N GLU A 188 -4.50 -10.48 2.23
CA GLU A 188 -5.39 -11.61 2.53
C GLU A 188 -6.62 -11.66 1.61
N LEU A 189 -7.06 -10.53 1.08
CA LEU A 189 -8.02 -10.48 -0.03
C LEU A 189 -7.40 -11.00 -1.34
N GLY A 190 -6.10 -10.83 -1.55
CA GLY A 190 -5.35 -11.46 -2.64
C GLY A 190 -5.53 -12.98 -2.65
N HIS A 191 -5.44 -13.61 -1.49
CA HIS A 191 -5.78 -15.03 -1.34
C HIS A 191 -7.28 -15.28 -1.48
N SER A 192 -8.10 -14.58 -0.70
CA SER A 192 -9.50 -14.97 -0.48
C SER A 192 -10.42 -14.67 -1.66
N LEU A 193 -10.17 -13.53 -2.33
CA LEU A 193 -10.87 -13.13 -3.56
C LEU A 193 -10.09 -13.56 -4.80
N GLY A 194 -8.76 -13.31 -4.82
CA GLY A 194 -7.91 -13.54 -5.98
C GLY A 194 -7.58 -15.00 -6.25
N GLY A 195 -7.51 -15.83 -5.20
CA GLY A 195 -6.88 -17.14 -5.26
C GLY A 195 -5.39 -17.06 -5.59
N LEU A 196 -4.74 -15.96 -5.22
CA LEU A 196 -3.30 -15.78 -5.31
C LEU A 196 -2.61 -16.63 -4.25
N GLN A 197 -1.33 -16.93 -4.48
CA GLN A 197 -0.45 -17.63 -3.54
C GLN A 197 0.65 -16.71 -3.05
N ASP A 198 1.31 -17.09 -1.96
CA ASP A 198 2.42 -16.33 -1.42
C ASP A 198 3.65 -16.36 -2.32
N GLU A 199 4.24 -15.19 -2.53
CA GLU A 199 5.46 -14.98 -3.33
C GLU A 199 6.72 -14.89 -2.46
N TYR A 200 6.57 -15.00 -1.13
CA TYR A 200 7.70 -15.12 -0.22
C TYR A 200 8.23 -16.56 -0.16
N ASP A 201 9.51 -16.68 0.19
CA ASP A 201 10.37 -17.85 -0.01
C ASP A 201 10.66 -18.61 1.31
N TYR A 202 9.76 -18.46 2.28
CA TYR A 202 9.83 -19.08 3.60
C TYR A 202 8.43 -19.41 4.13
N TYR A 203 8.27 -20.45 4.94
CA TYR A 203 7.00 -20.70 5.66
C TYR A 203 7.05 -20.10 7.06
N ALA A 204 8.05 -20.51 7.84
CA ALA A 204 8.40 -19.91 9.11
C ALA A 204 9.42 -18.78 8.91
N ARG A 205 9.26 -17.69 9.66
CA ARG A 205 10.22 -16.58 9.60
C ARG A 205 11.59 -17.06 10.11
N GLY A 206 12.68 -16.63 9.47
CA GLY A 206 14.04 -17.03 9.84
C GLY A 206 14.52 -18.34 9.21
N GLU A 207 13.64 -19.07 8.51
CA GLU A 207 13.97 -20.33 7.85
C GLU A 207 13.72 -20.23 6.35
N ARG A 208 14.81 -20.21 5.57
CA ARG A 208 14.71 -20.22 4.11
C ARG A 208 14.07 -21.53 3.63
N GLY A 209 13.10 -21.42 2.74
CA GLY A 209 12.39 -22.56 2.18
C GLY A 209 13.29 -23.56 1.45
N ALA A 210 12.97 -24.84 1.56
CA ALA A 210 13.60 -25.87 0.74
C ALA A 210 13.35 -25.61 -0.77
N PRO A 211 14.20 -26.12 -1.68
CA PRO A 211 13.95 -26.01 -3.11
C PRO A 211 12.62 -26.64 -3.51
N TYR A 212 11.89 -25.99 -4.42
CA TYR A 212 10.68 -26.54 -5.01
C TYR A 212 11.03 -27.71 -5.95
N VAL A 213 10.40 -28.87 -5.74
CA VAL A 213 10.63 -30.11 -6.52
C VAL A 213 9.35 -30.62 -7.20
N GLY A 214 8.28 -29.83 -7.16
CA GLY A 214 6.99 -30.17 -7.74
C GLY A 214 6.93 -29.95 -9.26
N PRO A 215 5.79 -30.29 -9.89
CA PRO A 215 5.54 -29.97 -11.30
C PRO A 215 5.30 -28.46 -11.49
N GLU A 216 5.09 -28.03 -12.73
CA GLU A 216 4.68 -26.66 -13.04
C GLU A 216 3.49 -26.22 -12.16
N PRO A 217 3.62 -25.15 -11.35
CA PRO A 217 2.57 -24.72 -10.43
C PRO A 217 1.25 -24.41 -11.15
N THR A 218 0.12 -24.69 -10.52
CA THR A 218 -1.22 -24.25 -10.99
C THR A 218 -1.47 -22.77 -10.74
N SER A 219 -0.69 -22.20 -9.82
CA SER A 219 -0.59 -20.77 -9.53
C SER A 219 -0.33 -19.94 -10.79
N ILE A 220 -1.00 -18.80 -10.93
CA ILE A 220 -0.90 -17.96 -12.14
C ILE A 220 0.38 -17.11 -12.19
N HIS A 221 0.95 -16.83 -11.03
CA HIS A 221 2.08 -15.95 -10.76
C HIS A 221 3.28 -16.72 -10.15
N HIS A 222 3.32 -18.03 -10.38
CA HIS A 222 4.50 -18.86 -10.14
C HIS A 222 4.74 -19.80 -11.32
N THR A 223 6.00 -20.03 -11.69
CA THR A 223 6.36 -20.83 -12.87
C THR A 223 7.70 -21.54 -12.72
N LEU A 224 7.91 -22.63 -13.47
CA LEU A 224 9.23 -23.23 -13.73
C LEU A 224 9.78 -22.83 -15.11
N LEU A 225 8.91 -22.30 -15.98
CA LEU A 225 9.23 -21.92 -17.35
C LEU A 225 10.24 -20.78 -17.39
N THR A 226 11.12 -20.77 -18.39
CA THR A 226 11.93 -19.59 -18.72
C THR A 226 11.04 -18.50 -19.33
N GLU A 227 11.52 -17.25 -19.34
CA GLU A 227 10.81 -16.16 -20.01
C GLU A 227 10.57 -16.46 -21.50
N GLN A 228 11.56 -17.04 -22.18
CA GLN A 228 11.43 -17.51 -23.56
C GLN A 228 10.32 -18.57 -23.71
N GLN A 229 10.27 -19.57 -22.82
CA GLN A 229 9.22 -20.59 -22.84
C GLN A 229 7.83 -20.01 -22.56
N MET A 230 7.71 -19.02 -21.67
CA MET A 230 6.45 -18.33 -21.42
C MET A 230 5.95 -17.62 -22.68
N LEU A 231 6.85 -16.92 -23.39
CA LEU A 231 6.55 -16.27 -24.66
C LEU A 231 6.16 -17.28 -25.75
N GLU A 232 6.97 -18.32 -25.99
CA GLU A 232 6.73 -19.31 -27.04
C GLU A 232 5.45 -20.13 -26.80
N GLN A 233 5.13 -20.43 -25.55
CA GLN A 233 3.95 -21.23 -25.18
C GLN A 233 2.71 -20.39 -24.88
N HIS A 234 2.83 -19.05 -24.85
CA HIS A 234 1.78 -18.13 -24.39
C HIS A 234 1.19 -18.51 -23.02
N LYS A 235 2.05 -18.84 -22.04
CA LYS A 235 1.64 -19.26 -20.69
C LYS A 235 1.98 -18.24 -19.61
N LYS A 236 1.28 -18.32 -18.49
CA LYS A 236 1.51 -17.49 -17.29
C LYS A 236 1.40 -16.00 -17.63
N TRP A 237 2.35 -15.18 -17.20
CA TRP A 237 2.35 -13.74 -17.40
C TRP A 237 3.13 -13.28 -18.64
N TRP A 238 3.22 -14.11 -19.69
CA TRP A 238 3.95 -13.76 -20.92
C TRP A 238 3.55 -12.39 -21.51
N ARG A 239 2.29 -11.96 -21.34
CA ARG A 239 1.79 -10.66 -21.79
C ARG A 239 2.35 -9.46 -21.02
N TRP A 240 2.94 -9.70 -19.85
CA TRP A 240 3.45 -8.67 -18.95
C TRP A 240 4.98 -8.58 -18.94
N LEU A 241 5.69 -9.55 -19.53
CA LEU A 241 7.16 -9.56 -19.55
C LEU A 241 7.74 -8.27 -20.13
N GLY A 242 8.70 -7.69 -19.42
CA GLY A 242 9.40 -6.46 -19.81
C GLY A 242 8.72 -5.16 -19.38
N GLU A 243 7.54 -5.22 -18.77
CA GLU A 243 6.86 -4.03 -18.25
C GLU A 243 7.42 -3.56 -16.92
N LYS A 244 7.49 -2.24 -16.69
CA LYS A 244 7.83 -1.70 -15.38
C LYS A 244 6.78 -2.09 -14.35
N SER A 245 7.18 -2.72 -13.25
CA SER A 245 6.26 -3.07 -12.18
C SER A 245 5.90 -1.85 -11.35
N GLU A 246 4.62 -1.70 -11.02
CA GLU A 246 4.14 -0.64 -10.10
C GLU A 246 4.71 -0.81 -8.69
N SER A 247 5.01 -2.05 -8.33
CA SER A 247 5.67 -2.44 -7.09
C SER A 247 7.20 -2.28 -7.14
N GLY A 248 7.77 -1.93 -8.29
CA GLY A 248 9.21 -1.70 -8.46
C GLY A 248 9.90 -2.68 -9.40
N GLY A 249 10.87 -2.19 -10.16
CA GLY A 249 11.61 -2.98 -11.16
C GLY A 249 10.79 -3.28 -12.42
N THR A 250 11.05 -4.45 -13.03
CA THR A 250 10.42 -4.89 -14.29
C THR A 250 9.84 -6.29 -14.11
N ILE A 251 8.67 -6.55 -14.71
CA ILE A 251 8.08 -7.88 -14.77
C ILE A 251 8.97 -8.80 -15.61
N GLY A 252 9.37 -9.90 -14.98
CA GLY A 252 10.30 -10.88 -15.53
C GLY A 252 10.13 -12.20 -14.80
N ARG A 253 11.25 -12.81 -14.40
CA ARG A 253 11.25 -14.07 -13.66
C ARG A 253 12.25 -14.03 -12.49
N TYR A 254 11.74 -13.94 -11.25
CA TYR A 254 12.53 -13.80 -10.03
C TYR A 254 12.44 -15.08 -9.18
N GLU A 255 13.58 -15.65 -8.79
CA GLU A 255 13.61 -16.93 -8.08
C GLU A 255 13.06 -16.81 -6.64
N GLY A 256 12.36 -17.84 -6.20
CA GLY A 256 11.74 -17.94 -4.88
C GLY A 256 10.26 -17.53 -4.88
N GLY A 257 9.47 -18.23 -4.07
CA GLY A 257 8.02 -18.08 -3.95
C GLY A 257 7.38 -19.40 -3.51
N MET A 258 6.07 -19.43 -3.22
CA MET A 258 5.38 -20.61 -2.68
C MET A 258 6.10 -21.25 -1.48
N TYR A 259 6.67 -20.41 -0.60
CA TYR A 259 7.48 -20.83 0.55
C TYR A 259 8.77 -21.58 0.22
N ALA A 260 9.17 -21.65 -1.05
CA ALA A 260 10.38 -22.31 -1.51
C ALA A 260 11.48 -21.27 -1.81
N GLY A 261 12.69 -21.56 -1.31
CA GLY A 261 13.87 -20.71 -1.50
C GLY A 261 14.42 -20.71 -2.92
N SER A 262 14.18 -21.75 -3.69
CA SER A 262 14.70 -21.89 -5.06
C SER A 262 13.87 -22.87 -5.88
N GLY A 263 14.13 -22.92 -7.19
CA GLY A 263 13.47 -23.89 -8.09
C GLY A 263 12.03 -23.55 -8.47
N VAL A 264 11.54 -22.36 -8.13
CA VAL A 264 10.28 -21.77 -8.60
C VAL A 264 10.47 -20.26 -8.74
N TRP A 265 9.75 -19.63 -9.66
CA TRP A 265 9.90 -18.21 -9.92
C TRP A 265 8.57 -17.45 -9.91
N ARG A 266 8.61 -16.21 -9.43
CA ARG A 266 7.52 -15.23 -9.40
C ARG A 266 7.76 -14.11 -10.45
N PRO A 267 6.76 -13.27 -10.77
CA PRO A 267 6.87 -12.31 -11.88
C PRO A 267 7.65 -11.04 -11.55
N SER A 268 7.81 -10.67 -10.28
CA SER A 268 8.29 -9.35 -9.88
C SER A 268 9.34 -9.42 -8.75
N ALA A 269 10.15 -8.37 -8.63
CA ALA A 269 11.05 -8.24 -7.48
C ALA A 269 10.26 -8.04 -6.18
N HIS A 270 9.20 -7.22 -6.26
CA HIS A 270 8.30 -6.84 -5.18
C HIS A 270 6.84 -6.99 -5.61
N SER A 271 5.99 -7.37 -4.66
CA SER A 271 4.55 -7.52 -4.83
C SER A 271 3.92 -7.53 -3.45
N MET A 272 2.65 -7.10 -3.33
CA MET A 272 1.83 -7.25 -2.14
C MET A 272 1.81 -8.71 -1.65
N MET A 273 1.92 -9.68 -2.57
CA MET A 273 1.95 -11.12 -2.24
C MET A 273 3.32 -11.59 -1.72
N LYS A 274 4.34 -10.72 -1.71
CA LYS A 274 5.69 -10.99 -1.18
C LYS A 274 6.00 -10.19 0.08
N ALA A 275 5.77 -8.88 0.03
CA ALA A 275 6.13 -7.95 1.10
C ALA A 275 5.06 -6.86 1.23
N LEU A 276 4.51 -6.73 2.43
CA LEU A 276 3.54 -5.68 2.73
C LEU A 276 4.16 -4.30 2.54
N GLY A 277 3.34 -3.38 2.03
CA GLY A 277 3.69 -2.00 1.74
C GLY A 277 3.79 -1.68 0.26
N TYR A 278 4.15 -2.66 -0.57
CA TYR A 278 4.15 -2.53 -2.03
C TYR A 278 2.79 -2.89 -2.63
N TYR A 279 2.50 -2.36 -3.84
CA TYR A 279 1.32 -2.73 -4.61
C TYR A 279 1.33 -4.19 -5.09
N PHE A 280 0.19 -4.68 -5.60
CA PHE A 280 0.17 -5.89 -6.41
C PHE A 280 1.02 -5.70 -7.67
N ASP A 281 1.80 -6.69 -8.04
CA ASP A 281 2.35 -6.71 -9.39
C ASP A 281 1.27 -6.92 -10.46
N GLN A 282 1.60 -6.66 -11.71
CA GLN A 282 0.63 -6.68 -12.80
C GLN A 282 -0.10 -8.01 -12.98
N PRO A 283 0.55 -9.19 -12.94
CA PRO A 283 -0.17 -10.46 -13.01
C PRO A 283 -1.15 -10.67 -11.85
N SER A 284 -0.77 -10.26 -10.64
CA SER A 284 -1.64 -10.30 -9.47
C SER A 284 -2.80 -9.31 -9.62
N ARG A 285 -2.55 -8.08 -10.08
CA ARG A 285 -3.56 -7.06 -10.33
C ARG A 285 -4.57 -7.51 -11.38
N GLU A 286 -4.13 -8.06 -12.52
CA GLU A 286 -5.00 -8.61 -13.57
C GLU A 286 -5.98 -9.64 -13.00
N ARG A 287 -5.46 -10.53 -12.14
CA ARG A 287 -6.29 -11.53 -11.48
C ARG A 287 -7.26 -10.92 -10.49
N MET A 288 -6.84 -9.95 -9.70
CA MET A 288 -7.73 -9.26 -8.78
C MET A 288 -8.84 -8.54 -9.54
N THR A 289 -8.53 -7.87 -10.65
CA THR A 289 -9.52 -7.20 -11.51
C THR A 289 -10.52 -8.22 -12.07
N GLN A 290 -10.03 -9.35 -12.60
CA GLN A 290 -10.88 -10.44 -13.07
C GLN A 290 -11.86 -10.90 -11.98
N ARG A 291 -11.36 -11.12 -10.75
CA ARG A 291 -12.16 -11.68 -9.65
C ARG A 291 -13.15 -10.69 -9.08
N LEU A 292 -12.79 -9.41 -9.01
CA LEU A 292 -13.69 -8.34 -8.58
C LEU A 292 -14.82 -8.16 -9.59
N SER A 293 -14.51 -8.04 -10.88
CA SER A 293 -15.53 -7.89 -11.94
C SER A 293 -16.45 -9.12 -12.02
N ALA A 294 -15.94 -10.34 -11.81
CA ALA A 294 -16.74 -11.57 -11.82
C ALA A 294 -17.75 -11.68 -10.66
N LYS A 295 -17.62 -10.85 -9.60
CA LYS A 295 -18.58 -10.76 -8.49
C LYS A 295 -19.76 -9.83 -8.79
N THR A 296 -19.78 -9.21 -9.98
CA THR A 296 -20.74 -8.18 -10.37
C THR A 296 -21.46 -8.54 -11.67
N ASN A 297 -22.51 -7.77 -12.01
CA ASN A 297 -23.16 -7.84 -13.30
C ASN A 297 -22.85 -6.57 -14.11
N LEU A 298 -22.25 -6.68 -15.30
CA LEU A 298 -21.98 -5.48 -16.11
C LEU A 298 -23.28 -4.79 -16.59
N PHE A 299 -24.38 -5.52 -16.75
CA PHE A 299 -25.70 -4.95 -16.97
C PHE A 299 -26.38 -4.68 -15.63
N GLN A 300 -26.53 -3.41 -15.27
CA GLN A 300 -27.22 -3.03 -14.04
C GLN A 300 -28.73 -3.03 -14.22
N ASP A 301 -29.20 -2.48 -15.34
CA ASP A 301 -30.58 -2.56 -15.80
C ASP A 301 -30.60 -2.39 -17.33
N SER A 302 -31.73 -2.69 -17.98
CA SER A 302 -31.95 -2.37 -19.39
C SER A 302 -33.41 -2.57 -19.79
N THR A 303 -33.75 -2.22 -21.04
CA THR A 303 -34.95 -2.75 -21.70
C THR A 303 -35.00 -4.28 -21.52
N PRO A 304 -36.11 -4.85 -21.03
CA PRO A 304 -36.21 -6.30 -20.81
C PRO A 304 -35.84 -7.10 -22.07
N ALA A 305 -35.16 -8.23 -21.89
CA ALA A 305 -34.82 -9.10 -23.01
C ALA A 305 -36.09 -9.66 -23.68
N GLY A 306 -36.07 -9.77 -25.00
CA GLY A 306 -37.21 -10.27 -25.78
C GLY A 306 -37.70 -9.28 -26.84
N PRO A 307 -39.01 -9.31 -27.19
CA PRO A 307 -39.54 -8.50 -28.27
C PRO A 307 -39.60 -7.02 -27.90
N VAL A 308 -39.11 -6.16 -28.79
CA VAL A 308 -39.19 -4.69 -28.70
C VAL A 308 -39.88 -4.14 -29.96
N ALA A 309 -40.59 -3.01 -29.82
CA ALA A 309 -41.28 -2.39 -30.96
C ALA A 309 -40.29 -1.69 -31.90
N ALA A 310 -40.64 -1.56 -33.18
CA ALA A 310 -39.77 -0.95 -34.20
C ALA A 310 -39.55 0.56 -34.01
N ASP A 311 -40.37 1.21 -33.19
CA ASP A 311 -40.31 2.63 -32.83
C ASP A 311 -39.87 2.86 -31.36
N GLN A 312 -39.43 1.82 -30.67
CA GLN A 312 -39.02 1.90 -29.27
C GLN A 312 -37.58 2.41 -29.13
N VAL A 313 -37.31 3.19 -28.07
CA VAL A 313 -35.95 3.42 -27.60
C VAL A 313 -35.50 2.27 -26.71
N VAL A 314 -34.47 1.55 -27.16
CA VAL A 314 -33.84 0.48 -26.39
C VAL A 314 -32.68 1.08 -25.58
N TRP A 315 -32.60 0.77 -24.30
CA TRP A 315 -31.63 1.37 -23.38
C TRP A 315 -30.99 0.31 -22.47
N LEU A 316 -29.83 0.64 -21.89
CA LEU A 316 -29.13 -0.14 -20.89
C LEU A 316 -28.43 0.76 -19.86
N GLN A 317 -28.11 0.19 -18.69
CA GLN A 317 -27.27 0.77 -17.65
C GLN A 317 -26.07 -0.15 -17.40
N THR A 318 -24.90 0.46 -17.21
CA THR A 318 -23.61 -0.20 -17.01
C THR A 318 -23.16 -0.11 -15.56
N LEU A 319 -22.08 -0.80 -15.21
CA LEU A 319 -21.27 -0.43 -14.05
C LEU A 319 -20.34 0.74 -14.40
N HIS A 320 -19.83 1.41 -13.37
CA HIS A 320 -19.12 2.69 -13.47
C HIS A 320 -17.79 2.66 -12.70
N PRO A 321 -16.71 2.09 -13.26
CA PRO A 321 -15.36 2.24 -12.69
C PRO A 321 -15.01 3.73 -12.54
N VAL A 322 -14.21 4.08 -11.54
CA VAL A 322 -13.91 5.49 -11.27
C VAL A 322 -12.85 6.08 -12.19
N ASP A 323 -12.09 5.28 -12.93
CA ASP A 323 -11.00 5.76 -13.78
C ASP A 323 -11.30 5.65 -15.29
N HIS A 324 -12.36 4.94 -15.68
CA HIS A 324 -12.74 4.77 -17.09
C HIS A 324 -14.22 4.41 -17.26
N GLU A 325 -14.76 4.73 -18.43
CA GLU A 325 -16.07 4.25 -18.87
C GLU A 325 -15.98 2.88 -19.53
N LEU A 326 -17.01 2.06 -19.35
CA LEU A 326 -17.15 0.81 -20.12
C LEU A 326 -17.50 1.10 -21.58
N ASP A 327 -16.97 0.27 -22.48
CA ASP A 327 -17.27 0.31 -23.91
C ASP A 327 -18.60 -0.41 -24.18
N VAL A 328 -19.51 0.27 -24.85
CA VAL A 328 -20.82 -0.21 -25.29
C VAL A 328 -20.89 -0.11 -26.80
N THR A 329 -21.09 -1.25 -27.44
CA THR A 329 -21.26 -1.36 -28.89
C THR A 329 -22.61 -1.97 -29.22
N TRP A 330 -23.28 -1.41 -30.22
CA TRP A 330 -24.57 -1.86 -30.70
C TRP A 330 -24.45 -2.43 -32.11
N THR A 331 -25.12 -3.55 -32.38
CA THR A 331 -25.24 -4.12 -33.72
C THR A 331 -26.69 -4.42 -34.07
N LEU A 332 -27.05 -4.19 -35.33
CA LEU A 332 -28.32 -4.59 -35.94
C LEU A 332 -28.04 -5.68 -36.97
N ASP A 333 -28.59 -6.88 -36.75
CA ASP A 333 -28.33 -8.08 -37.55
C ASP A 333 -26.84 -8.36 -37.79
N GLY A 334 -26.03 -8.10 -36.76
CA GLY A 334 -24.57 -8.26 -36.80
C GLY A 334 -23.80 -7.08 -37.41
N THR A 335 -24.49 -6.07 -37.95
CA THR A 335 -23.86 -4.84 -38.49
C THR A 335 -23.74 -3.79 -37.40
N ALA A 336 -22.55 -3.23 -37.18
CA ALA A 336 -22.32 -2.22 -36.15
C ALA A 336 -23.07 -0.90 -36.43
N LEU A 337 -23.69 -0.33 -35.39
CA LEU A 337 -24.34 0.97 -35.43
C LEU A 337 -23.39 2.07 -34.93
N PRO A 338 -23.32 3.24 -35.58
CA PRO A 338 -22.46 4.36 -35.19
C PRO A 338 -23.04 5.11 -33.98
N THR A 339 -22.97 4.48 -32.81
CA THR A 339 -23.62 4.95 -31.57
C THR A 339 -22.70 5.72 -30.62
N ALA A 340 -21.39 5.77 -30.91
CA ALA A 340 -20.40 6.51 -30.11
C ALA A 340 -20.49 6.25 -28.59
N ASN A 341 -20.55 4.98 -28.18
CA ASN A 341 -20.69 4.54 -26.79
C ASN A 341 -22.06 4.80 -26.14
N ALA A 342 -23.09 5.16 -26.91
CA ALA A 342 -24.41 5.47 -26.36
C ALA A 342 -25.02 4.34 -25.54
N ARG A 343 -25.70 4.72 -24.46
CA ARG A 343 -26.49 3.82 -23.60
C ARG A 343 -27.88 3.53 -24.16
N THR A 344 -28.25 4.17 -25.27
CA THR A 344 -29.57 4.05 -25.90
C THR A 344 -29.47 3.99 -27.43
N VAL A 345 -30.41 3.27 -28.06
CA VAL A 345 -30.65 3.28 -29.50
C VAL A 345 -32.14 3.56 -29.74
N ASP A 346 -32.43 4.63 -30.47
CA ASP A 346 -33.78 4.93 -30.94
C ASP A 346 -34.06 4.19 -32.25
N LEU A 347 -34.86 3.13 -32.18
CA LEU A 347 -35.16 2.29 -33.33
C LEU A 347 -35.95 3.03 -34.42
N SER A 348 -36.68 4.10 -34.07
CA SER A 348 -37.42 4.91 -35.05
C SER A 348 -36.51 5.66 -36.03
N THR A 349 -35.22 5.80 -35.70
CA THR A 349 -34.21 6.46 -36.52
C THR A 349 -33.52 5.51 -37.50
N LEU A 350 -33.76 4.21 -37.39
CA LEU A 350 -33.14 3.18 -38.21
C LEU A 350 -34.04 2.84 -39.41
N ASP A 351 -33.43 2.65 -40.59
CA ASP A 351 -34.13 2.16 -41.78
C ASP A 351 -34.24 0.62 -41.70
N LEU A 352 -35.32 0.14 -41.07
CA LEU A 352 -35.57 -1.29 -40.86
C LEU A 352 -36.37 -1.88 -42.01
N ALA A 353 -35.85 -2.96 -42.62
CA ALA A 353 -36.58 -3.71 -43.63
C ALA A 353 -37.81 -4.42 -43.03
N PRO A 354 -38.80 -4.84 -43.84
CA PRO A 354 -39.89 -5.66 -43.33
C PRO A 354 -39.39 -7.02 -42.83
N GLY A 355 -39.60 -7.30 -41.54
CA GLY A 355 -39.26 -8.59 -40.94
C GLY A 355 -38.79 -8.46 -39.49
N PRO A 356 -38.46 -9.57 -38.83
CA PRO A 356 -37.80 -9.54 -37.53
C PRO A 356 -36.34 -9.13 -37.70
N HIS A 357 -35.87 -8.24 -36.81
CA HIS A 357 -34.47 -7.85 -36.72
C HIS A 357 -33.91 -8.16 -35.34
N THR A 358 -32.60 -8.30 -35.25
CA THR A 358 -31.88 -8.58 -34.00
C THR A 358 -31.03 -7.39 -33.62
N LEU A 359 -31.37 -6.71 -32.53
CA LEU A 359 -30.52 -5.70 -31.92
C LEU A 359 -29.68 -6.35 -30.81
N THR A 360 -28.37 -6.13 -30.85
CA THR A 360 -27.44 -6.65 -29.83
C THR A 360 -26.64 -5.51 -29.22
N ALA A 361 -26.57 -5.45 -27.90
CA ALA A 361 -25.62 -4.62 -27.17
C ALA A 361 -24.51 -5.49 -26.57
N LYS A 362 -23.27 -5.02 -26.66
CA LYS A 362 -22.11 -5.63 -26.01
C LYS A 362 -21.42 -4.59 -25.13
N ILE A 363 -21.29 -4.90 -23.84
CA ILE A 363 -20.51 -4.15 -22.85
C ILE A 363 -19.14 -4.82 -22.71
N VAL A 364 -18.07 -4.03 -22.72
CA VAL A 364 -16.70 -4.47 -22.49
C VAL A 364 -16.03 -3.55 -21.48
N ASP A 365 -15.41 -4.12 -20.47
CA ASP A 365 -14.46 -3.42 -19.63
C ASP A 365 -13.13 -3.29 -20.39
N ASN A 366 -12.78 -2.06 -20.76
CA ASN A 366 -11.63 -1.74 -21.60
C ASN A 366 -10.35 -1.50 -20.78
N THR A 367 -10.37 -1.74 -19.46
CA THR A 367 -9.22 -1.54 -18.57
C THR A 367 -7.93 -2.14 -19.14
N ALA A 368 -6.83 -1.41 -18.94
CA ALA A 368 -5.49 -1.89 -19.24
C ALA A 368 -5.00 -2.94 -18.23
N PHE A 369 -5.68 -3.09 -17.08
CA PHE A 369 -5.29 -4.05 -16.04
C PHE A 369 -5.51 -5.51 -16.47
N ILE A 370 -6.35 -5.76 -17.48
CA ILE A 370 -6.55 -7.09 -18.06
C ILE A 370 -5.97 -7.09 -19.47
N ARG A 371 -4.97 -7.92 -19.72
CA ARG A 371 -4.37 -8.15 -21.05
C ARG A 371 -4.87 -9.41 -21.70
N ASP A 372 -5.31 -10.40 -20.93
CA ASP A 372 -5.88 -11.62 -21.51
C ASP A 372 -7.32 -11.35 -22.00
N PRO A 373 -7.57 -11.35 -23.32
CA PRO A 373 -8.92 -11.14 -23.84
C PRO A 373 -9.91 -12.23 -23.42
N ALA A 374 -9.44 -13.43 -23.04
CA ALA A 374 -10.30 -14.53 -22.62
C ALA A 374 -10.95 -14.31 -21.24
N ILE A 375 -10.37 -13.43 -20.41
CA ILE A 375 -10.89 -13.11 -19.07
C ILE A 375 -11.43 -11.68 -18.97
N ARG A 376 -11.37 -10.91 -20.06
CA ARG A 376 -11.85 -9.52 -20.10
C ARG A 376 -13.36 -9.49 -19.81
N PRO A 377 -13.82 -8.74 -18.79
CA PRO A 377 -15.22 -8.64 -18.46
C PRO A 377 -16.01 -8.17 -19.68
N THR A 378 -16.95 -9.00 -20.13
CA THR A 378 -17.78 -8.76 -21.29
C THR A 378 -19.19 -9.26 -21.01
N ALA A 379 -20.20 -8.49 -21.40
CA ALA A 379 -21.59 -8.93 -21.33
C ALA A 379 -22.31 -8.59 -22.64
N ILE A 380 -23.24 -9.46 -23.05
CA ILE A 380 -24.04 -9.30 -24.27
C ILE A 380 -25.52 -9.38 -23.93
N ARG A 381 -26.34 -8.51 -24.52
CA ARG A 381 -27.80 -8.56 -24.45
C ARG A 381 -28.40 -8.42 -25.84
N LEU A 382 -29.48 -9.17 -26.08
CA LEU A 382 -30.15 -9.26 -27.37
C LEU A 382 -31.63 -8.94 -27.22
N TRP A 383 -32.16 -8.20 -28.20
CA TRP A 383 -33.57 -7.91 -28.37
C TRP A 383 -34.01 -8.26 -29.78
N THR A 384 -35.23 -8.76 -29.91
CA THR A 384 -35.85 -9.04 -31.21
C THR A 384 -36.80 -7.89 -31.55
N ILE A 385 -36.52 -7.17 -32.61
CA ILE A 385 -37.42 -6.11 -33.07
C ILE A 385 -38.60 -6.79 -33.77
N GLN A 386 -39.80 -6.59 -33.23
CA GLN A 386 -41.04 -7.12 -33.77
C GLN A 386 -41.96 -5.95 -34.14
N PRO A 387 -42.31 -5.77 -35.44
CA PRO A 387 -43.17 -4.67 -35.87
C PRO A 387 -44.56 -4.64 -35.22
N SER A 388 -45.03 -5.79 -34.71
CA SER A 388 -46.33 -5.92 -34.04
C SER A 388 -46.28 -5.66 -32.52
N ALA A 389 -45.10 -5.44 -31.94
CA ALA A 389 -45.00 -5.12 -30.51
C ALA A 389 -45.40 -3.67 -30.26
N ILE A 390 -45.98 -3.39 -29.08
CA ILE A 390 -46.38 -2.04 -28.66
C ILE A 390 -45.26 -1.46 -27.80
N ALA A 391 -44.71 -0.31 -28.20
CA ALA A 391 -43.73 0.40 -27.39
C ALA A 391 -44.35 0.80 -26.04
N PRO A 392 -43.66 0.58 -24.92
CA PRO A 392 -44.09 1.14 -23.64
C PRO A 392 -44.11 2.67 -23.71
N GLN A 393 -45.03 3.30 -23.00
CA GLN A 393 -45.11 4.76 -22.96
C GLN A 393 -43.84 5.33 -22.30
N PRO A 394 -43.23 6.39 -22.87
CA PRO A 394 -42.11 7.05 -22.24
C PRO A 394 -42.52 7.58 -20.87
N THR A 395 -41.73 7.29 -19.84
CA THR A 395 -41.86 7.95 -18.54
C THR A 395 -41.18 9.32 -18.59
N ALA A 396 -41.47 10.20 -17.63
CA ALA A 396 -40.67 11.40 -17.46
C ALA A 396 -39.24 11.03 -17.00
N PRO A 397 -38.20 11.77 -17.41
CA PRO A 397 -36.85 11.57 -16.91
C PRO A 397 -36.77 11.91 -15.42
N ALA A 398 -36.29 10.94 -14.65
CA ALA A 398 -36.01 11.03 -13.22
C ALA A 398 -34.78 10.18 -12.90
N PHE A 399 -33.96 10.61 -11.94
CA PHE A 399 -32.77 9.87 -11.54
C PHE A 399 -33.13 8.57 -10.80
N THR A 400 -32.43 7.50 -11.12
CA THR A 400 -32.60 6.16 -10.49
C THR A 400 -31.39 5.72 -9.68
N GLY A 401 -30.24 6.34 -9.92
CA GLY A 401 -28.98 6.02 -9.24
C GLY A 401 -27.91 7.03 -9.63
N SER A 402 -26.88 7.14 -8.81
CA SER A 402 -25.73 8.01 -9.09
C SER A 402 -24.54 7.66 -8.21
N THR A 403 -23.37 8.23 -8.52
CA THR A 403 -22.29 8.35 -7.55
C THR A 403 -22.84 8.99 -6.27
N SER A 404 -22.40 8.50 -5.10
CA SER A 404 -22.83 9.08 -3.82
C SER A 404 -22.44 10.55 -3.73
N ALA A 405 -23.35 11.39 -3.24
CA ALA A 405 -23.09 12.80 -2.95
C ALA A 405 -22.72 13.04 -1.48
N GLU A 406 -22.62 11.98 -0.67
CA GLU A 406 -22.28 12.09 0.76
C GLU A 406 -20.81 12.45 0.99
N GLN A 407 -19.93 12.04 0.07
CA GLN A 407 -18.51 12.35 0.09
C GLN A 407 -18.10 13.08 -1.19
N PRO A 408 -17.05 13.93 -1.15
CA PRO A 408 -16.51 14.54 -2.35
C PRO A 408 -15.96 13.48 -3.33
N VAL A 409 -16.07 13.79 -4.62
CA VAL A 409 -15.52 13.01 -5.73
C VAL A 409 -14.15 13.56 -6.12
N SER A 410 -13.19 12.74 -6.55
CA SER A 410 -11.87 13.26 -6.94
C SER A 410 -11.93 14.06 -8.26
N ALA A 411 -10.94 14.92 -8.51
CA ALA A 411 -10.89 15.68 -9.76
C ALA A 411 -10.53 14.84 -11.00
N ASP A 412 -10.18 13.58 -10.81
CA ASP A 412 -9.80 12.64 -11.86
C ASP A 412 -10.75 11.44 -12.00
N GLU A 413 -11.86 11.37 -11.25
CA GLU A 413 -12.80 10.26 -11.36
C GLU A 413 -13.88 10.43 -12.45
N VAL A 414 -14.55 9.32 -12.76
CA VAL A 414 -15.79 9.25 -13.53
C VAL A 414 -16.97 9.32 -12.56
N VAL A 415 -17.78 10.38 -12.69
CA VAL A 415 -19.02 10.55 -11.93
C VAL A 415 -20.20 10.10 -12.78
N TYR A 416 -21.09 9.27 -12.23
CA TYR A 416 -22.25 8.77 -12.97
C TYR A 416 -23.58 9.25 -12.41
N ALA A 417 -24.56 9.34 -13.30
CA ALA A 417 -25.96 9.56 -12.99
C ALA A 417 -26.84 8.77 -13.96
N GLU A 418 -27.71 7.93 -13.40
CA GLU A 418 -28.62 7.07 -14.14
C GLU A 418 -30.04 7.64 -14.08
N THR A 419 -30.82 7.48 -15.16
CA THR A 419 -32.24 7.81 -15.14
C THR A 419 -33.11 6.61 -15.45
N ALA A 420 -34.38 6.72 -15.08
CA ALA A 420 -35.44 5.85 -15.54
C ALA A 420 -35.52 5.85 -17.09
N GLN A 421 -36.28 4.88 -17.59
CA GLN A 421 -36.50 4.37 -18.96
C GLN A 421 -36.76 5.39 -20.10
N SER A 422 -36.56 6.68 -19.88
CA SER A 422 -36.92 7.77 -20.75
C SER A 422 -35.75 8.39 -21.49
N VAL A 423 -36.02 8.79 -22.73
CA VAL A 423 -35.18 9.61 -23.60
C VAL A 423 -35.11 11.03 -23.00
N GLY A 424 -33.97 11.37 -22.39
CA GLY A 424 -33.74 12.70 -21.84
C GLY A 424 -32.27 12.89 -21.51
N ALA A 425 -31.61 13.80 -22.24
CA ALA A 425 -30.19 14.07 -22.07
C ALA A 425 -29.92 14.63 -20.66
N ILE A 426 -28.94 14.05 -19.95
CA ILE A 426 -28.41 14.69 -18.75
C ILE A 426 -27.53 15.86 -19.17
N VAL A 427 -27.80 17.03 -18.59
CA VAL A 427 -26.94 18.21 -18.76
C VAL A 427 -25.99 18.30 -17.57
N TRP A 428 -24.71 18.08 -17.84
CA TRP A 428 -23.65 18.23 -16.86
C TRP A 428 -23.18 19.69 -16.79
N LYS A 429 -22.94 20.18 -15.57
CA LYS A 429 -22.33 21.49 -15.35
C LYS A 429 -21.26 21.43 -14.27
N VAL A 430 -20.14 22.10 -14.50
CA VAL A 430 -19.12 22.39 -13.49
C VAL A 430 -19.16 23.88 -13.19
N ASP A 431 -19.35 24.24 -11.93
CA ASP A 431 -19.52 25.63 -11.46
C ASP A 431 -20.58 26.40 -12.26
N GLY A 432 -21.67 25.73 -12.60
CA GLY A 432 -22.79 26.27 -13.37
C GLY A 432 -22.56 26.38 -14.88
N ARG A 433 -21.37 26.04 -15.39
CA ARG A 433 -21.06 26.02 -16.83
C ARG A 433 -21.28 24.63 -17.41
N ILE A 434 -22.02 24.54 -18.51
CA ILE A 434 -22.27 23.28 -19.21
C ILE A 434 -20.94 22.68 -19.68
N VAL A 435 -20.78 21.38 -19.43
CA VAL A 435 -19.67 20.58 -19.93
C VAL A 435 -20.21 19.65 -21.01
N ASP A 436 -19.57 19.66 -22.18
CA ASP A 436 -19.93 18.78 -23.28
C ASP A 436 -19.56 17.33 -22.93
N ASN A 437 -20.53 16.44 -23.12
CA ASN A 437 -20.36 15.01 -22.86
C ASN A 437 -20.97 14.16 -23.99
N PRO A 438 -20.37 14.19 -25.20
CA PRO A 438 -20.96 13.59 -26.38
C PRO A 438 -20.91 12.05 -26.34
N GLY A 439 -21.99 11.39 -26.72
CA GLY A 439 -22.04 9.93 -26.90
C GLY A 439 -22.30 9.13 -25.63
N ASN A 440 -22.14 9.72 -24.44
CA ASN A 440 -22.59 9.13 -23.18
C ASN A 440 -22.98 10.25 -22.22
N ASP A 441 -24.26 10.42 -21.93
CA ASP A 441 -24.73 11.44 -21.01
C ASP A 441 -24.79 10.94 -19.55
N ARG A 442 -24.52 9.65 -19.29
CA ARG A 442 -24.65 9.03 -17.96
C ARG A 442 -23.40 9.11 -17.12
N ASP A 443 -22.24 9.14 -17.75
CA ASP A 443 -20.93 9.15 -17.10
C ASP A 443 -20.19 10.42 -17.50
N LEU A 444 -19.63 11.15 -16.55
CA LEU A 444 -18.77 12.30 -16.82
C LEU A 444 -17.36 12.03 -16.27
N ALA A 445 -16.41 11.82 -17.17
CA ALA A 445 -14.99 11.77 -16.82
C ALA A 445 -14.47 13.17 -16.46
N LEU A 446 -14.01 13.36 -15.22
CA LEU A 446 -13.48 14.64 -14.73
C LEU A 446 -12.02 14.86 -15.09
N ALA A 447 -11.21 13.80 -15.23
CA ALA A 447 -9.78 13.90 -15.53
C ALA A 447 -9.43 14.80 -16.74
N PRO A 448 -10.16 14.76 -17.88
CA PRO A 448 -9.91 15.67 -19.01
C PRO A 448 -10.09 17.16 -18.70
N LEU A 449 -10.91 17.49 -17.69
CA LEU A 449 -11.20 18.87 -17.29
C LEU A 449 -10.07 19.50 -16.47
N LYS A 450 -9.16 18.69 -15.91
CA LYS A 450 -7.98 19.14 -15.13
C LYS A 450 -8.36 20.12 -14.02
N LEU A 451 -9.42 19.79 -13.28
CA LEU A 451 -9.93 20.60 -12.18
C LEU A 451 -8.91 20.66 -11.04
N THR A 452 -8.81 21.82 -10.37
CA THR A 452 -7.91 22.04 -9.23
C THR A 452 -8.63 22.90 -8.20
N GLY A 453 -8.57 22.51 -6.93
CA GLY A 453 -9.39 23.11 -5.88
C GLY A 453 -10.78 22.48 -5.80
N ARG A 454 -11.70 23.16 -5.10
CA ARG A 454 -13.08 22.67 -4.90
C ARG A 454 -14.00 23.20 -6.00
N HIS A 455 -14.80 22.31 -6.59
CA HIS A 455 -15.79 22.67 -7.60
C HIS A 455 -17.16 22.09 -7.27
N THR A 456 -18.21 22.69 -7.84
CA THR A 456 -19.57 22.12 -7.80
C THR A 456 -19.88 21.44 -9.13
N LEU A 457 -20.15 20.14 -9.09
CA LEU A 457 -20.64 19.39 -10.24
C LEU A 457 -22.13 19.18 -10.11
N THR A 458 -22.88 19.40 -11.19
CA THR A 458 -24.32 19.10 -11.23
C THR A 458 -24.69 18.31 -12.46
N ALA A 459 -25.58 17.33 -12.29
CA ALA A 459 -26.29 16.64 -13.37
C ALA A 459 -27.77 17.05 -13.32
N GLN A 460 -28.30 17.53 -14.44
CA GLN A 460 -29.70 17.95 -14.54
C GLN A 460 -30.45 17.08 -15.55
N THR A 461 -31.63 16.58 -15.17
CA THR A 461 -32.55 15.88 -16.06
C THR A 461 -33.99 16.28 -15.74
N GLY A 462 -34.75 16.72 -16.74
CA GLY A 462 -36.06 17.34 -16.51
C GLY A 462 -35.99 18.48 -15.47
N SER A 463 -36.74 18.35 -14.37
CA SER A 463 -36.72 19.27 -13.23
C SER A 463 -35.78 18.85 -12.10
N GLU A 464 -35.18 17.66 -12.16
CA GLU A 464 -34.31 17.13 -11.11
C GLU A 464 -32.87 17.57 -11.30
N THR A 465 -32.15 17.75 -10.20
CA THR A 465 -30.73 18.09 -10.19
C THR A 465 -30.03 17.33 -9.08
N LEU A 466 -28.98 16.61 -9.44
CA LEU A 466 -28.01 16.06 -8.50
C LEU A 466 -26.81 17.01 -8.39
N THR A 467 -26.16 17.01 -7.23
CA THR A 467 -25.03 17.90 -6.95
C THR A 467 -23.96 17.16 -6.18
N TRP A 468 -22.71 17.28 -6.63
CA TRP A 468 -21.52 16.76 -5.97
C TRP A 468 -20.52 17.88 -5.71
N THR A 469 -19.72 17.70 -4.66
CA THR A 469 -18.49 18.46 -4.48
C THR A 469 -17.37 17.70 -5.17
N VAL A 470 -16.69 18.34 -6.12
CA VAL A 470 -15.44 17.81 -6.69
C VAL A 470 -14.28 18.33 -5.86
N ASP A 471 -13.44 17.42 -5.41
CA ASP A 471 -12.21 17.69 -4.70
C ASP A 471 -11.00 17.52 -5.62
N GLY A 472 -10.46 18.65 -6.07
CA GLY A 472 -9.16 18.72 -6.75
C GLY A 472 -8.09 19.35 -5.87
N VAL A 473 -8.28 19.40 -4.55
CA VAL A 473 -7.22 19.79 -3.62
C VAL A 473 -6.31 18.58 -3.41
N GLN A 474 -4.99 18.78 -3.50
CA GLN A 474 -4.05 17.69 -3.26
C GLN A 474 -3.80 17.52 -1.76
N PRO A 475 -3.62 16.28 -1.27
CA PRO A 475 -3.21 16.04 0.09
C PRO A 475 -1.82 16.63 0.37
N VAL A 476 -1.61 17.10 1.60
CA VAL A 476 -0.35 17.66 2.06
C VAL A 476 0.40 16.60 2.86
N VAL A 477 1.64 16.30 2.46
CA VAL A 477 2.55 15.45 3.22
C VAL A 477 3.81 16.21 3.64
N THR A 478 4.18 16.07 4.91
CA THR A 478 5.40 16.64 5.49
C THR A 478 6.31 15.54 6.00
N SER A 479 7.61 15.68 5.75
CA SER A 479 8.60 14.76 6.28
C SER A 479 9.34 15.37 7.47
N THR A 480 9.59 14.55 8.49
CA THR A 480 10.46 14.88 9.63
C THR A 480 11.66 13.95 9.61
N LEU A 481 12.86 14.50 9.50
CA LEU A 481 14.09 13.71 9.46
C LEU A 481 14.86 13.82 10.79
N SER A 482 15.58 12.77 11.17
CA SER A 482 16.59 12.84 12.24
C SER A 482 17.65 13.92 11.93
N LYS A 483 18.35 14.42 12.94
CA LYS A 483 19.42 15.43 12.73
C LYS A 483 20.52 14.90 11.80
N PRO A 484 20.79 15.53 10.63
CA PRO A 484 21.88 15.16 9.75
C PRO A 484 23.23 15.67 10.26
N LEU A 485 24.33 15.09 9.78
CA LEU A 485 25.67 15.66 9.97
C LEU A 485 25.83 16.98 9.22
N LEU A 486 25.26 17.03 8.02
CA LEU A 486 25.35 18.16 7.11
C LEU A 486 24.11 18.19 6.20
N THR A 487 23.56 19.39 6.02
CA THR A 487 22.54 19.67 5.01
C THR A 487 23.15 20.50 3.89
N VAL A 488 22.95 20.08 2.65
CA VAL A 488 23.41 20.77 1.46
C VAL A 488 22.21 21.15 0.61
N GLN A 489 22.09 22.43 0.28
CA GLN A 489 21.06 22.89 -0.65
C GLN A 489 21.59 22.74 -2.08
N LYS A 490 20.91 21.91 -2.91
CA LYS A 490 21.24 21.69 -4.32
C LYS A 490 20.06 22.10 -5.20
N PRO A 491 20.28 22.38 -6.50
CA PRO A 491 19.18 22.67 -7.44
C PRO A 491 18.14 21.56 -7.54
N SER A 492 18.54 20.30 -7.29
CA SER A 492 17.66 19.14 -7.27
C SER A 492 16.84 18.96 -5.99
N GLY A 493 17.04 19.83 -4.99
CA GLY A 493 16.46 19.73 -3.65
C GLY A 493 17.52 19.60 -2.56
N PRO A 494 17.10 19.56 -1.28
CA PRO A 494 18.02 19.37 -0.17
C PRO A 494 18.64 17.98 -0.19
N GLU A 495 19.92 17.90 0.17
CA GLU A 495 20.63 16.65 0.43
C GLU A 495 21.10 16.61 1.88
N TYR A 496 20.87 15.48 2.53
CA TYR A 496 21.19 15.26 3.95
C TYR A 496 22.23 14.16 4.08
N ILE A 497 23.37 14.49 4.69
CA ILE A 497 24.44 13.52 4.92
C ILE A 497 24.30 12.96 6.34
N TYR A 498 24.25 11.63 6.43
CA TYR A 498 24.13 10.89 7.68
C TYR A 498 25.29 9.92 7.85
N ASN A 499 25.58 9.60 9.10
CA ASN A 499 26.46 8.50 9.45
C ASN A 499 25.61 7.31 9.89
N ASP A 500 25.83 6.13 9.31
CA ASP A 500 25.16 4.85 9.65
C ASP A 500 23.65 4.75 9.33
N ALA A 501 22.83 5.67 9.86
CA ALA A 501 21.38 5.58 9.77
C ALA A 501 20.71 6.96 9.79
N PHE A 502 19.45 7.00 9.35
CA PHE A 502 18.54 8.14 9.60
C PHE A 502 17.12 7.65 9.84
N THR A 503 16.27 8.50 10.40
CA THR A 503 14.85 8.21 10.56
C THR A 503 14.00 9.22 9.78
N MET A 504 12.87 8.77 9.24
CA MET A 504 11.89 9.60 8.54
C MET A 504 10.48 9.38 9.11
N GLY A 505 9.89 10.44 9.64
CA GLY A 505 8.46 10.56 9.89
C GLY A 505 7.75 11.09 8.66
N LEU A 506 6.57 10.55 8.30
CA LEU A 506 5.66 11.17 7.34
C LEU A 506 4.33 11.47 8.03
N ALA A 507 3.92 12.74 7.99
CA ALA A 507 2.61 13.18 8.44
C ALA A 507 1.84 13.73 7.24
N ALA A 508 0.68 13.15 6.97
CA ALA A 508 -0.18 13.52 5.86
C ALA A 508 -1.53 14.04 6.37
N THR A 509 -2.03 15.08 5.73
CA THR A 509 -3.30 15.75 6.05
C THR A 509 -3.97 16.19 4.77
N ASP A 510 -5.29 16.29 4.81
CA ASP A 510 -6.11 16.77 3.71
C ASP A 510 -7.19 17.75 4.22
N ASP A 511 -7.84 18.48 3.33
CA ASP A 511 -8.97 19.36 3.69
C ASP A 511 -10.33 18.63 3.66
N SER A 512 -10.38 17.39 3.17
CA SER A 512 -11.49 16.43 3.36
C SER A 512 -11.29 15.53 4.58
N ALA A 513 -12.38 14.94 5.07
CA ALA A 513 -12.34 13.91 6.10
C ALA A 513 -11.86 12.56 5.52
N GLY A 514 -11.28 11.72 6.39
CA GLY A 514 -10.82 10.37 6.05
C GLY A 514 -9.32 10.18 6.27
N TYR A 515 -8.87 8.94 6.28
CA TYR A 515 -7.46 8.61 6.46
C TYR A 515 -6.67 8.92 5.19
N VAL A 516 -5.62 9.74 5.32
CA VAL A 516 -4.69 10.06 4.22
C VAL A 516 -3.54 9.07 4.24
N VAL A 517 -3.25 8.43 3.10
CA VAL A 517 -2.24 7.38 2.96
C VAL A 517 -0.90 7.98 2.52
N PRO A 518 0.10 8.12 3.42
CA PRO A 518 1.46 8.50 3.03
C PRO A 518 2.20 7.33 2.37
N GLU A 519 3.01 7.65 1.35
CA GLU A 519 3.88 6.69 0.67
C GLU A 519 5.27 7.29 0.44
N PHE A 520 6.27 6.42 0.32
CA PHE A 520 7.60 6.80 -0.14
C PHE A 520 8.18 5.79 -1.12
N ARG A 521 9.23 6.19 -1.85
CA ARG A 521 10.08 5.28 -2.62
C ARG A 521 11.53 5.74 -2.57
N VAL A 522 12.44 4.80 -2.79
CA VAL A 522 13.88 5.04 -2.81
C VAL A 522 14.42 4.72 -4.21
N ASP A 523 15.23 5.61 -4.77
CA ASP A 523 15.89 5.47 -6.07
C ASP A 523 14.98 5.14 -7.25
N GLY A 524 13.72 5.58 -7.18
CA GLY A 524 12.72 5.34 -8.23
C GLY A 524 12.18 3.91 -8.26
N ASP A 525 12.38 3.13 -7.19
CA ASP A 525 11.73 1.84 -6.96
C ASP A 525 10.20 1.98 -6.80
N GLY A 526 9.50 0.88 -6.48
CA GLY A 526 8.07 0.90 -6.21
C GLY A 526 7.67 1.83 -5.07
N TRP A 527 6.47 2.39 -5.16
CA TRP A 527 5.88 3.11 -4.03
C TRP A 527 5.58 2.14 -2.90
N TYR A 528 5.93 2.58 -1.69
CA TYR A 528 5.82 1.83 -0.45
C TYR A 528 4.95 2.61 0.54
N ASN A 529 3.89 1.97 1.02
CA ASN A 529 2.97 2.54 2.00
C ASN A 529 3.70 2.77 3.33
N TYR A 530 3.63 4.00 3.83
CA TYR A 530 4.24 4.37 5.10
C TYR A 530 3.29 4.07 6.26
N TYR A 531 3.80 3.40 7.28
CA TYR A 531 3.01 2.95 8.44
C TYR A 531 3.70 3.23 9.79
N GLY A 532 4.70 4.12 9.82
CA GLY A 532 5.55 4.31 11.00
C GLY A 532 6.63 3.25 11.10
N TRP A 533 6.78 2.57 12.23
CA TRP A 533 7.73 1.47 12.41
C TRP A 533 6.99 0.15 12.69
N PRO A 534 7.48 -1.03 12.25
CA PRO A 534 6.73 -2.29 12.39
C PRO A 534 6.28 -2.64 13.81
N THR A 535 7.05 -2.24 14.83
CA THR A 535 6.74 -2.47 16.25
C THR A 535 6.12 -1.26 16.96
N ASP A 536 6.02 -0.11 16.27
CA ASP A 536 5.46 1.14 16.80
C ASP A 536 5.01 2.04 15.64
N ALA A 537 3.71 2.10 15.39
CA ALA A 537 3.14 2.90 14.31
C ALA A 537 3.38 4.42 14.45
N SER A 538 3.74 4.89 15.65
CA SER A 538 4.06 6.30 15.91
C SER A 538 5.54 6.63 15.72
N ALA A 539 6.41 5.62 15.71
CA ALA A 539 7.83 5.81 15.52
C ALA A 539 8.17 6.08 14.04
N PRO A 540 9.17 6.95 13.76
CA PRO A 540 9.60 7.20 12.39
C PRO A 540 10.25 5.96 11.77
N PHE A 541 10.16 5.83 10.46
CA PHE A 541 10.77 4.74 9.72
C PHE A 541 12.29 4.89 9.72
N ARG A 542 13.02 3.89 10.24
CA ARG A 542 14.49 3.91 10.29
C ARG A 542 15.07 3.34 9.01
N PHE A 543 16.01 4.06 8.41
CA PHE A 543 16.76 3.65 7.23
C PHE A 543 18.24 3.38 7.59
N THR A 544 18.79 2.28 7.07
CA THR A 544 20.20 1.90 7.21
C THR A 544 20.70 1.26 5.90
N ALA A 545 22.03 1.11 5.76
CA ALA A 545 22.63 0.47 4.60
C ALA A 545 22.25 -1.03 4.47
N GLU A 546 22.04 -1.70 5.60
CA GLU A 546 21.78 -3.15 5.70
C GLU A 546 20.31 -3.51 5.94
N GLY A 547 19.48 -2.51 6.24
CA GLY A 547 18.18 -2.69 6.87
C GLY A 547 18.27 -3.02 8.37
N THR A 548 17.13 -3.13 9.01
CA THR A 548 16.96 -3.52 10.42
C THR A 548 16.14 -4.79 10.47
N ALA A 549 16.71 -5.86 11.05
CA ALA A 549 16.02 -7.13 11.21
C ALA A 549 15.08 -7.07 12.43
N ILE A 550 13.79 -7.31 12.20
CA ILE A 550 12.74 -7.41 13.22
C ILE A 550 11.96 -8.68 12.92
N ASP A 551 11.87 -9.57 13.92
CA ASP A 551 11.20 -10.87 13.78
C ASP A 551 11.61 -11.64 12.52
N GLN A 552 12.90 -11.58 12.16
CA GLN A 552 13.49 -12.22 10.97
C GLN A 552 13.00 -11.67 9.61
N LEU A 553 12.42 -10.46 9.59
CA LEU A 553 12.21 -9.67 8.37
C LEU A 553 13.06 -8.41 8.43
N VAL A 554 13.46 -7.90 7.27
CA VAL A 554 14.33 -6.73 7.17
C VAL A 554 13.54 -5.53 6.67
N TYR A 555 13.61 -4.42 7.42
CA TYR A 555 12.94 -3.17 7.12
C TYR A 555 13.97 -2.04 6.98
N GLY A 556 13.66 -0.95 6.28
CA GLY A 556 14.55 0.21 6.30
C GLY A 556 15.85 0.07 5.51
N LYS A 557 15.96 -0.90 4.61
CA LYS A 557 17.14 -1.06 3.74
C LYS A 557 17.17 0.06 2.70
N LEU A 558 18.29 0.78 2.57
CA LEU A 558 18.54 1.67 1.43
C LEU A 558 19.11 0.92 0.23
N GLY A 559 18.86 1.47 -0.96
CA GLY A 559 19.26 0.90 -2.25
C GLY A 559 18.42 -0.32 -2.60
N VAL A 560 19.06 -1.40 -3.05
CA VAL A 560 18.37 -2.65 -3.39
C VAL A 560 17.69 -3.21 -2.13
N PRO A 561 16.36 -3.43 -2.15
CA PRO A 561 15.64 -3.92 -0.98
C PRO A 561 16.13 -5.29 -0.52
N ARG A 562 16.07 -5.49 0.80
CA ARG A 562 16.37 -6.74 1.49
C ARG A 562 15.15 -7.03 2.34
N ILE A 563 14.41 -8.08 2.02
CA ILE A 563 13.13 -8.41 2.69
C ILE A 563 13.40 -9.43 3.80
N VAL A 564 14.34 -10.34 3.57
CA VAL A 564 14.71 -11.42 4.51
C VAL A 564 16.22 -11.44 4.78
N PRO A 565 16.69 -11.97 5.92
CA PRO A 565 18.10 -11.94 6.30
C PRO A 565 19.06 -12.64 5.32
N TRP A 566 18.58 -13.63 4.56
CA TRP A 566 19.39 -14.36 3.58
C TRP A 566 19.41 -13.75 2.17
N ASP A 567 18.70 -12.64 1.95
CA ASP A 567 18.85 -11.87 0.71
C ASP A 567 20.27 -11.30 0.64
N ASP A 568 21.04 -11.71 -0.36
CA ASP A 568 22.40 -11.25 -0.63
C ASP A 568 22.37 -10.05 -1.58
N VAL A 569 22.33 -8.86 -1.00
CA VAL A 569 22.24 -7.59 -1.72
C VAL A 569 23.33 -6.63 -1.25
N PRO A 570 23.88 -5.77 -2.13
CA PRO A 570 24.90 -4.81 -1.74
C PRO A 570 24.43 -3.86 -0.63
N PRO A 571 25.33 -3.38 0.24
CA PRO A 571 25.01 -2.36 1.23
C PRO A 571 24.55 -1.06 0.56
N GLY A 572 23.59 -0.38 1.17
CA GLY A 572 23.04 0.90 0.72
C GLY A 572 23.82 2.12 1.22
N TYR A 573 25.16 2.09 1.13
CA TYR A 573 25.97 3.29 1.39
C TYR A 573 26.03 4.18 0.14
N GLY A 574 26.25 5.48 0.36
CA GLY A 574 26.29 6.47 -0.71
C GLY A 574 24.97 7.24 -0.87
N ARG A 575 24.80 7.84 -2.04
CA ARG A 575 23.69 8.77 -2.31
C ARG A 575 22.45 8.04 -2.80
N HIS A 576 21.32 8.29 -2.13
CA HIS A 576 19.99 7.80 -2.49
C HIS A 576 19.01 8.95 -2.67
N GLN A 577 18.11 8.82 -3.64
CA GLN A 577 16.99 9.74 -3.83
C GLN A 577 15.76 9.19 -3.12
N VAL A 578 15.19 9.96 -2.18
CA VAL A 578 13.91 9.63 -1.55
C VAL A 578 12.84 10.52 -2.14
N GLU A 579 11.73 9.91 -2.54
CA GLU A 579 10.50 10.57 -2.95
C GLU A 579 9.38 10.15 -2.01
N TYR A 580 8.47 11.08 -1.70
CA TYR A 580 7.33 10.82 -0.83
C TYR A 580 6.11 11.63 -1.29
N ARG A 581 4.93 11.04 -1.11
CA ARG A 581 3.63 11.63 -1.49
C ARG A 581 2.55 11.16 -0.52
N ALA A 582 1.33 11.62 -0.75
CA ALA A 582 0.14 11.13 -0.05
C ALA A 582 -1.02 10.91 -1.02
N ILE A 583 -1.96 10.06 -0.63
CA ILE A 583 -3.23 9.80 -1.31
C ILE A 583 -4.36 10.11 -0.32
N ASP A 584 -5.29 10.98 -0.68
CA ASP A 584 -6.44 11.28 0.18
C ASP A 584 -7.54 10.22 0.07
N ALA A 585 -8.58 10.35 0.91
CA ALA A 585 -9.70 9.42 0.96
C ALA A 585 -10.56 9.41 -0.33
N THR A 586 -10.58 10.52 -1.08
CA THR A 586 -11.28 10.62 -2.38
C THR A 586 -10.47 9.98 -3.51
N GLY A 587 -9.17 9.78 -3.30
CA GLY A 587 -8.25 9.12 -4.22
C GLY A 587 -7.32 10.07 -4.98
N ASN A 588 -7.30 11.38 -4.66
CA ASN A 588 -6.32 12.28 -5.29
C ASN A 588 -4.91 11.89 -4.82
N ILE A 589 -3.99 11.87 -5.78
CA ILE A 589 -2.58 11.58 -5.53
C ILE A 589 -1.81 12.91 -5.54
N GLY A 590 -1.20 13.25 -4.41
CA GLY A 590 -0.38 14.45 -4.30
C GLY A 590 0.91 14.38 -5.12
N ASP A 591 1.39 15.53 -5.59
CA ASP A 591 2.66 15.60 -6.30
C ASP A 591 3.83 15.14 -5.41
N PRO A 592 4.74 14.28 -5.92
CA PRO A 592 5.81 13.75 -5.10
C PRO A 592 6.82 14.83 -4.72
N ARG A 593 7.08 14.93 -3.42
CA ARG A 593 8.18 15.70 -2.85
C ARG A 593 9.43 14.83 -2.78
N ARG A 594 10.61 15.45 -2.79
CA ARG A 594 11.86 14.70 -2.84
C ARG A 594 13.00 15.36 -2.09
N PHE A 595 13.89 14.54 -1.55
CA PHE A 595 15.19 14.93 -1.01
C PHE A 595 16.21 13.83 -1.27
N ALA A 596 17.49 14.16 -1.21
CA ALA A 596 18.54 13.16 -1.28
C ALA A 596 19.11 12.88 0.11
N VAL A 597 19.57 11.66 0.32
CA VAL A 597 20.38 11.29 1.47
C VAL A 597 21.70 10.74 0.99
N THR A 598 22.78 11.05 1.68
CA THR A 598 24.07 10.37 1.49
C THR A 598 24.43 9.68 2.78
N LEU A 599 24.43 8.34 2.76
CA LEU A 599 24.72 7.52 3.93
C LEU A 599 26.18 7.10 3.94
N LEU A 600 26.91 7.51 4.98
CA LEU A 600 28.30 7.15 5.18
C LEU A 600 28.41 5.81 5.94
N HIS A 601 29.53 5.12 5.73
CA HIS A 601 29.92 3.99 6.57
C HIS A 601 29.94 4.38 8.05
N PRO A 602 29.47 3.51 8.95
CA PRO A 602 29.42 3.80 10.38
C PRO A 602 30.80 4.15 10.92
N ALA A 603 30.82 5.10 11.86
CA ALA A 603 32.02 5.37 12.64
C ALA A 603 32.43 4.10 13.42
N PRO A 604 33.73 3.86 13.64
CA PRO A 604 34.19 2.69 14.40
C PRO A 604 33.63 2.74 15.83
N ALA A 605 33.24 1.57 16.35
CA ALA A 605 32.66 1.45 17.68
C ALA A 605 33.63 1.93 18.77
N CYS A 606 33.14 2.77 19.68
CA CYS A 606 33.94 3.38 20.73
C CYS A 606 34.42 2.34 21.74
N THR A 607 35.73 2.29 22.02
CA THR A 607 36.26 1.58 23.21
C THR A 607 36.29 2.49 24.43
N THR A 608 36.28 3.80 24.21
CA THR A 608 36.26 4.82 25.27
C THR A 608 35.46 6.02 24.78
N THR A 609 34.48 6.45 25.56
CA THR A 609 33.68 7.64 25.24
C THR A 609 33.95 8.73 26.26
N LEU A 610 34.25 9.92 25.77
CA LEU A 610 34.49 11.14 26.53
C LEU A 610 33.37 12.14 26.23
N THR A 611 32.79 12.73 27.27
CA THR A 611 31.71 13.71 27.21
C THR A 611 32.01 14.87 28.16
N GLY A 612 31.40 16.04 27.93
CA GLY A 612 31.65 17.21 28.77
C GLY A 612 33.05 17.79 28.59
N THR A 613 33.54 18.54 29.58
CA THR A 613 34.81 19.29 29.47
C THR A 613 36.01 18.49 29.95
N HIS A 614 37.08 18.51 29.16
CA HIS A 614 38.39 17.92 29.46
C HIS A 614 39.49 18.97 29.33
N ASP A 615 40.01 19.44 30.46
CA ASP A 615 40.98 20.55 30.53
C ASP A 615 42.46 20.14 30.36
N ARG A 616 42.72 19.15 29.50
CA ARG A 616 44.08 18.66 29.25
C ARG A 616 44.23 18.10 27.84
N PRO A 617 45.46 18.09 27.28
CA PRO A 617 45.74 17.36 26.05
C PRO A 617 45.36 15.88 26.15
N LEU A 618 44.96 15.30 25.02
CA LEU A 618 44.67 13.87 24.90
C LEU A 618 45.72 13.19 24.04
N TYR A 619 46.25 12.07 24.54
CA TYR A 619 47.12 11.17 23.81
C TYR A 619 46.43 9.82 23.66
N LEU A 620 46.04 9.48 22.45
CA LEU A 620 45.28 8.28 22.13
C LEU A 620 46.24 7.23 21.57
N SER A 621 46.60 6.26 22.39
CA SER A 621 47.62 5.25 22.06
C SER A 621 47.07 3.93 21.54
N LYS A 622 45.79 3.64 21.78
CA LYS A 622 45.11 2.41 21.33
C LYS A 622 43.60 2.58 21.36
N GLY A 623 42.90 1.67 20.68
CA GLY A 623 41.44 1.62 20.67
C GLY A 623 40.82 2.82 19.95
N VAL A 624 39.50 2.95 20.12
CA VAL A 624 38.70 4.03 19.52
C VAL A 624 38.23 4.95 20.62
N THR A 625 38.74 6.18 20.64
CA THR A 625 38.26 7.21 21.55
C THR A 625 37.23 8.08 20.85
N CYS A 626 36.02 8.09 21.38
CA CYS A 626 34.92 8.93 20.92
C CYS A 626 34.80 10.17 21.80
N LEU A 627 34.84 11.34 21.18
CA LEU A 627 34.43 12.60 21.78
C LEU A 627 32.97 12.84 21.36
N THR A 628 32.03 12.86 22.31
CA THR A 628 30.61 13.04 22.01
C THR A 628 30.07 14.18 22.85
N ASN A 629 29.66 15.27 22.21
CA ASN A 629 29.28 16.51 22.90
C ASN A 629 30.34 16.91 23.98
N ALA A 630 31.61 16.80 23.60
CA ALA A 630 32.74 17.04 24.49
C ALA A 630 33.49 18.31 24.11
N THR A 631 34.10 18.95 25.10
CA THR A 631 35.06 20.05 24.90
C THR A 631 36.42 19.63 25.42
N VAL A 632 37.42 19.53 24.55
CA VAL A 632 38.81 19.24 24.93
C VAL A 632 39.62 20.52 24.85
N ASN A 633 40.14 20.99 25.99
CA ASN A 633 41.05 22.14 26.05
C ASN A 633 42.49 21.65 26.01
N GLY A 634 43.01 21.47 24.79
CA GLY A 634 44.36 20.99 24.56
C GLY A 634 44.50 20.27 23.22
N ALA A 635 45.73 19.91 22.88
CA ALA A 635 46.03 19.13 21.69
C ALA A 635 45.48 17.70 21.80
N VAL A 636 45.03 17.13 20.68
CA VAL A 636 44.69 15.71 20.56
C VAL A 636 45.66 15.04 19.60
N LEU A 637 46.39 14.05 20.10
CA LEU A 637 47.34 13.26 19.33
C LEU A 637 46.85 11.81 19.26
N VAL A 638 46.60 11.34 18.03
CA VAL A 638 46.21 9.97 17.71
C VAL A 638 47.44 9.22 17.20
N ALA A 639 47.91 8.27 17.99
CA ALA A 639 49.07 7.46 17.66
C ALA A 639 48.74 6.34 16.68
N ALA A 640 49.78 5.64 16.22
CA ALA A 640 49.66 4.55 15.27
C ALA A 640 48.66 3.48 15.75
N GLY A 641 47.72 3.10 14.88
CA GLY A 641 46.70 2.09 15.16
C GLY A 641 45.57 2.52 16.11
N ALA A 642 45.66 3.68 16.77
CA ALA A 642 44.56 4.24 17.54
C ALA A 642 43.57 5.00 16.63
N SER A 643 42.36 5.26 17.14
CA SER A 643 41.31 5.95 16.40
C SER A 643 40.69 7.08 17.22
N LEU A 644 40.30 8.16 16.52
CA LEU A 644 39.53 9.26 17.08
C LEU A 644 38.22 9.41 16.31
N VAL A 645 37.11 9.50 17.03
CA VAL A 645 35.79 9.86 16.49
C VAL A 645 35.25 11.05 17.28
N ALA A 646 35.23 12.24 16.70
CA ALA A 646 34.65 13.42 17.32
C ALA A 646 33.29 13.73 16.69
N ILE A 647 32.23 13.75 17.51
CA ILE A 647 30.84 14.01 17.11
C ILE A 647 30.30 15.17 17.93
N ASP A 648 29.79 16.20 17.26
CA ASP A 648 29.22 17.40 17.89
C ASP A 648 30.14 17.96 19.01
N SER A 649 31.46 17.89 18.80
CA SER A 649 32.46 18.16 19.83
C SER A 649 33.36 19.33 19.46
N ARG A 650 34.02 19.90 20.48
CA ARG A 650 34.97 21.00 20.33
C ARG A 650 36.34 20.58 20.84
N VAL A 651 37.38 20.74 20.02
CA VAL A 651 38.77 20.60 20.43
C VAL A 651 39.41 21.98 20.36
N ASN A 652 39.66 22.63 21.49
CA ASN A 652 40.35 23.92 21.57
C ASN A 652 41.88 23.68 21.50
N GLY A 653 42.34 23.17 20.37
CA GLY A 653 43.74 22.81 20.11
C GLY A 653 43.91 22.09 18.77
N PRO A 654 45.15 21.75 18.38
CA PRO A 654 45.41 20.98 17.17
C PRO A 654 44.98 19.52 17.31
N VAL A 655 44.63 18.89 16.19
CA VAL A 655 44.45 17.43 16.08
C VAL A 655 45.52 16.88 15.15
N ARG A 656 46.31 15.92 15.64
CA ARG A 656 47.30 15.21 14.83
C ARG A 656 47.03 13.71 14.88
N ALA A 657 46.89 13.09 13.72
CA ALA A 657 46.78 11.65 13.56
C ALA A 657 47.97 11.13 12.74
N ASP A 658 48.79 10.27 13.35
CA ASP A 658 49.99 9.74 12.73
C ASP A 658 49.92 8.21 12.70
N GLN A 659 49.73 7.66 11.51
CA GLN A 659 49.44 6.24 11.26
C GLN A 659 48.22 5.71 12.04
N ALA A 660 47.30 6.61 12.40
CA ALA A 660 46.06 6.27 13.07
C ALA A 660 45.25 5.28 12.23
N ALA A 661 44.48 4.42 12.88
CA ALA A 661 43.58 3.54 12.16
C ALA A 661 42.39 4.32 11.59
N ASP A 662 41.72 5.15 12.41
CA ASP A 662 40.65 6.02 11.95
C ASP A 662 40.77 7.46 12.48
N LEU A 663 40.32 8.41 11.68
CA LEU A 663 40.09 9.79 12.11
C LEU A 663 38.75 10.30 11.56
N HIS A 664 37.76 10.44 12.45
CA HIS A 664 36.43 10.93 12.13
C HIS A 664 36.16 12.25 12.85
N LEU A 665 35.89 13.33 12.10
CA LEU A 665 35.53 14.65 12.60
C LEU A 665 34.14 15.02 12.05
N LEU A 666 33.11 14.80 12.85
CA LEU A 666 31.71 14.85 12.44
C LEU A 666 31.01 16.00 13.16
N SER A 667 30.60 17.01 12.40
CA SER A 667 29.91 18.21 12.91
C SER A 667 30.63 18.86 14.11
N SER A 668 31.97 18.87 14.07
CA SER A 668 32.83 19.25 15.20
C SER A 668 33.65 20.51 14.91
N THR A 669 34.11 21.18 15.95
CA THR A 669 34.96 22.39 15.84
C THR A 669 36.36 22.11 16.36
N ILE A 670 37.37 22.31 15.52
CA ILE A 670 38.78 22.21 15.87
C ILE A 670 39.39 23.61 15.87
N GLY A 671 39.90 24.05 17.02
CA GLY A 671 40.49 25.37 17.27
C GLY A 671 41.94 25.51 16.81
N GLY A 672 42.48 24.55 16.06
CA GLY A 672 43.85 24.55 15.57
C GLY A 672 44.01 23.71 14.30
N PRO A 673 45.26 23.53 13.80
CA PRO A 673 45.52 22.74 12.61
C PRO A 673 45.12 21.27 12.78
N VAL A 674 44.68 20.65 11.68
CA VAL A 674 44.44 19.20 11.58
C VAL A 674 45.47 18.59 10.65
N SER A 675 46.28 17.65 11.14
CA SER A 675 47.20 16.86 10.31
C SER A 675 46.90 15.37 10.44
N ALA A 676 46.71 14.71 9.31
CA ALA A 676 46.49 13.28 9.22
C ALA A 676 47.49 12.68 8.23
N SER A 677 48.39 11.84 8.74
CA SER A 677 49.40 11.17 7.92
C SER A 677 49.27 9.66 8.07
N GLY A 678 49.23 8.94 6.96
CA GLY A 678 49.30 7.48 6.99
C GLY A 678 48.06 6.79 7.57
N VAL A 679 46.89 7.43 7.56
CA VAL A 679 45.66 6.81 8.09
C VAL A 679 45.33 5.54 7.31
N THR A 680 45.09 4.43 8.01
CA THR A 680 45.08 3.09 7.37
C THR A 680 43.70 2.52 7.11
N ARG A 681 42.67 2.91 7.86
CA ARG A 681 41.32 2.33 7.73
C ARG A 681 40.32 3.33 7.18
N SER A 682 40.03 4.42 7.89
CA SER A 682 39.04 5.41 7.42
C SER A 682 39.35 6.85 7.89
N LEU A 683 39.11 7.83 7.02
CA LEU A 683 39.22 9.26 7.34
C LEU A 683 38.00 10.01 6.82
N VAL A 684 37.21 10.56 7.75
CA VAL A 684 35.97 11.26 7.45
C VAL A 684 35.95 12.59 8.21
N ALA A 685 35.88 13.71 7.50
CA ALA A 685 35.59 15.02 8.07
C ALA A 685 34.39 15.62 7.35
N VAL A 686 33.28 15.75 8.07
CA VAL A 686 32.00 16.21 7.50
C VAL A 686 31.40 17.29 8.38
N GLY A 687 31.00 18.41 7.76
CA GLY A 687 30.32 19.50 8.45
C GLY A 687 31.15 20.13 9.59
N SER A 688 32.47 19.94 9.61
CA SER A 688 33.34 20.39 10.69
C SER A 688 33.97 21.74 10.38
N THR A 689 34.28 22.50 11.42
CA THR A 689 35.03 23.77 11.31
C THR A 689 36.45 23.58 11.85
N VAL A 690 37.45 23.95 11.06
CA VAL A 690 38.87 23.89 11.44
C VAL A 690 39.48 25.29 11.39
N GLN A 691 39.97 25.76 12.54
CA GLN A 691 40.70 27.02 12.68
C GLN A 691 42.19 26.80 12.43
N GLY A 692 42.56 26.59 11.17
CA GLY A 692 43.95 26.37 10.75
C GLY A 692 44.06 25.53 9.47
N PRO A 693 45.29 25.20 9.04
CA PRO A 693 45.51 24.32 7.90
C PRO A 693 45.00 22.90 8.17
N VAL A 694 44.50 22.27 7.10
CA VAL A 694 44.18 20.85 7.06
C VAL A 694 45.13 20.16 6.09
N SER A 695 45.85 19.14 6.57
CA SER A 695 46.76 18.34 5.74
C SER A 695 46.44 16.86 5.87
N VAL A 696 46.22 16.20 4.72
CA VAL A 696 45.99 14.76 4.64
C VAL A 696 46.98 14.12 3.69
N THR A 697 47.90 13.33 4.23
CA THR A 697 49.02 12.77 3.43
C THR A 697 49.17 11.28 3.60
N ASN A 698 49.55 10.57 2.53
CA ASN A 698 49.90 9.15 2.59
C ASN A 698 48.80 8.23 3.17
N SER A 699 47.53 8.63 3.16
CA SER A 699 46.44 7.79 3.68
C SER A 699 46.22 6.59 2.77
N ARG A 700 46.04 5.41 3.36
CA ARG A 700 45.94 4.10 2.71
C ARG A 700 44.59 3.41 3.01
N THR A 701 43.53 4.20 3.02
CA THR A 701 42.16 3.77 3.31
C THR A 701 41.56 2.99 2.12
N THR A 702 40.56 2.14 2.40
CA THR A 702 39.84 1.38 1.37
C THR A 702 38.88 2.25 0.58
N ASP A 703 38.26 3.23 1.25
CA ASP A 703 37.42 4.26 0.64
C ASP A 703 38.18 5.58 0.48
N PRO A 704 37.78 6.44 -0.48
CA PRO A 704 38.31 7.80 -0.56
C PRO A 704 38.15 8.55 0.76
N VAL A 705 39.20 9.27 1.15
CA VAL A 705 39.11 10.21 2.27
C VAL A 705 37.96 11.18 2.02
N THR A 706 37.03 11.29 2.97
CA THR A 706 35.87 12.17 2.85
C THR A 706 36.13 13.48 3.54
N LEU A 707 36.22 14.58 2.78
CA LEU A 707 36.29 15.96 3.28
C LEU A 707 35.11 16.72 2.68
N ALA A 708 33.97 16.74 3.35
CA ALA A 708 32.72 17.26 2.79
C ALA A 708 32.10 18.38 3.66
N GLY A 709 31.78 19.52 3.04
CA GLY A 709 31.11 20.66 3.66
C GLY A 709 31.79 21.19 4.92
N ASN A 710 33.12 21.09 5.00
CA ASN A 710 33.87 21.65 6.10
C ASN A 710 34.17 23.13 5.87
N THR A 711 34.35 23.89 6.96
CA THR A 711 34.94 25.22 6.94
C THR A 711 36.38 25.13 7.41
N VAL A 712 37.33 25.38 6.51
CA VAL A 712 38.78 25.36 6.78
C VAL A 712 39.32 26.77 6.70
N ASN A 713 39.64 27.35 7.85
CA ASN A 713 40.25 28.67 7.95
C ASN A 713 41.78 28.58 7.81
N GLY A 714 42.22 28.10 6.65
CA GLY A 714 43.62 27.91 6.29
C GLY A 714 43.78 27.15 4.97
N PRO A 715 45.01 26.80 4.57
CA PRO A 715 45.26 25.92 3.42
C PRO A 715 44.66 24.53 3.60
N LEU A 716 44.22 23.92 2.49
CA LEU A 716 43.82 22.52 2.42
C LEU A 716 44.75 21.77 1.45
N THR A 717 45.53 20.83 1.99
CA THR A 717 46.55 20.11 1.21
C THR A 717 46.39 18.61 1.35
N CYS A 718 46.34 17.92 0.20
CA CYS A 718 46.31 16.46 0.19
C CYS A 718 47.34 15.91 -0.79
N SER A 719 48.15 14.94 -0.37
CA SER A 719 49.19 14.37 -1.21
C SER A 719 49.43 12.90 -0.91
N ALA A 720 49.77 12.14 -1.96
CA ALA A 720 50.15 10.73 -1.88
C ALA A 720 49.13 9.82 -1.14
N ASN A 721 47.86 10.22 -1.05
CA ASN A 721 46.79 9.34 -0.57
C ASN A 721 46.48 8.31 -1.66
N THR A 722 46.22 7.06 -1.28
CA THR A 722 45.96 5.96 -2.23
C THR A 722 44.79 6.27 -3.15
N LEU A 723 43.70 6.79 -2.59
CA LEU A 723 42.54 7.28 -3.33
C LEU A 723 42.45 8.80 -3.18
N ALA A 724 42.14 9.50 -4.27
CA ALA A 724 41.95 10.95 -4.23
C ALA A 724 40.76 11.27 -3.30
N PRO A 725 40.90 12.24 -2.36
CA PRO A 725 39.80 12.55 -1.45
C PRO A 725 38.57 13.10 -2.19
N THR A 726 37.39 12.94 -1.60
CA THR A 726 36.09 13.36 -2.14
C THR A 726 35.41 14.35 -1.20
N ASN A 727 34.53 15.21 -1.75
CA ASN A 727 33.68 16.10 -0.97
C ASN A 727 32.19 15.75 -1.06
N LEU A 728 31.82 14.62 -1.66
CA LEU A 728 30.41 14.19 -1.80
C LEU A 728 29.52 15.22 -2.51
N GLN A 729 30.10 16.06 -3.37
CA GLN A 729 29.42 17.22 -3.96
C GLN A 729 28.86 18.20 -2.91
N ALA A 730 29.48 18.22 -1.72
CA ALA A 730 29.27 19.19 -0.66
C ALA A 730 30.58 19.98 -0.49
N PRO A 731 30.73 21.12 -1.22
CA PRO A 731 32.00 21.84 -1.28
C PRO A 731 32.51 22.28 0.09
N ASN A 732 33.82 22.19 0.31
CA ASN A 732 34.43 22.77 1.49
C ASN A 732 34.58 24.28 1.31
N GLN A 733 34.36 25.05 2.36
CA GLN A 733 34.72 26.47 2.41
C GLN A 733 36.15 26.58 2.91
N VAL A 734 37.08 27.01 2.05
CA VAL A 734 38.51 27.05 2.37
C VAL A 734 39.00 28.47 2.15
N SER A 735 39.56 29.11 3.18
CA SER A 735 40.07 30.48 3.07
C SER A 735 41.49 30.57 2.48
N GLY A 736 42.25 29.47 2.53
CA GLY A 736 43.60 29.36 1.95
C GLY A 736 43.66 28.58 0.63
N PRO A 737 44.87 28.41 0.05
CA PRO A 737 45.04 27.65 -1.18
C PRO A 737 44.69 26.17 -1.00
N ARG A 738 44.13 25.58 -2.05
CA ARG A 738 43.89 24.13 -2.17
C ARG A 738 44.97 23.53 -3.05
N SER A 739 45.62 22.45 -2.62
CA SER A 739 46.74 21.87 -3.35
C SER A 739 46.76 20.34 -3.36
N GLY A 740 47.50 19.79 -4.33
CA GLY A 740 47.63 18.35 -4.55
C GLY A 740 46.30 17.71 -4.92
N GLN A 741 45.99 16.55 -4.32
CA GLN A 741 44.76 15.79 -4.56
C GLN A 741 43.50 16.55 -4.10
N CYS A 742 43.63 17.56 -3.24
CA CYS A 742 42.51 18.36 -2.74
C CYS A 742 42.26 19.66 -3.54
N ALA A 743 42.98 19.90 -4.64
CA ALA A 743 42.84 21.12 -5.43
C ALA A 743 41.41 21.37 -5.96
N LYS A 744 40.60 20.31 -6.11
CA LYS A 744 39.22 20.36 -6.64
C LYS A 744 38.12 20.32 -5.56
N LEU A 745 38.45 20.24 -4.26
CA LEU A 745 37.49 19.94 -3.17
C LEU A 745 36.83 21.14 -2.50
#